data_AF-A0A1N6VAW1-F1
#
_entry.id   AF-A0A1N6VAW1-F1
#
_cell.length_a   1.000
_cell.length_b   1.000
_cell.length_c   1.000
_cell.angle_alpha   90.00
_cell.angle_beta   90.00
_cell.angle_gamma   90.00
#
_symmetry.space_group_name_H-M   'P 1'
#
loop_
_entity.id
_entity.type
_entity.pdbx_description
1 polymer ?
#
loop_
_entity_poly.entity_id
_entity_poly.type
_entity_poly.pdbx_seq_one_letter_code
_entity_poly.pdbx_strand_id
1 'polypeptide(L)'
;MAAVVDYQAVIDWADEWIVGRSKTVLLTFLVLTAVFGVGLTRVSTEAGTSQFTEDSPALEAFENVNEEFTQPFEAENGSTQLIQSGRNVLSKPELLAMLRAQYRLEQREELRVASTASAAGIVAQTLDPNATTLEAQVRTLERATPTEIEVAVRQAAENPEFRALLSRDFNRRSASASATIGIVEHAIPRGVSQEAGAEASPETDPLAGIQIRSQSVVSSVDSDIRVFGSGILTDELSSVTFDSLIIVIPAAGILIFVFLLFAYRDPVDLVLGVVSLVMTIVWTLGFTGIVGIPFTQLLVAVPPLLLAVGIDYGIHAINRYREERVVGAEVKPAMRRATDQLLVAFFIVTGTTVLGFASNATSRLQPIREFGIVAAIGIVFTFLIFGIFLPAAKVVTDDLRVRFDLPTFGERPLGEEGSLLGRTLSSSVVLARKSATVVVAVAVALTLVSGVYATGIDTTFSNEDFLPPEETPAYLEVLPEPFAPETYTVTEVTNFLEEKFASAEDDTVTIYVEGPLREEYALESIQHANRNPPDSFLATDRQADSASIITVIQGYSDQSPEFRRLVERNDINDDGVPDDNLELIYDRLLDSPAREQALEYISDDRRSAQVVYSTKSGASQDEITRDARLVADRYRFDAVATGEIVVFQSIAATIFTSAIRSLATALVTTAVFLVLLYRIIVGRIAFGVINLFPIVVAVSLLAGTMRLLGIPFNALTATVLAIALGLGVDYSAHVVHRFTDEYEGLGEEMADVESKGDVFAALTRTVRGTGGALTGSMLTTISGTGILVLAITPVLGQFGLVTALSIFYSYFAAIFVTPSAIVLWDRYVASS
;
A
#
# COMPACT_ATOMS: atom_id res chain seq x y z
N MET A 1 -49.31 -8.42 -4.36
CA MET A 1 -49.36 -6.96 -4.51
C MET A 1 -48.54 -6.33 -3.39
N ALA A 2 -47.24 -6.17 -3.59
CA ALA A 2 -46.45 -5.24 -2.77
C ALA A 2 -46.60 -3.87 -3.45
N ALA A 3 -46.92 -2.83 -2.68
CA ALA A 3 -47.00 -1.47 -3.20
C ALA A 3 -45.66 -1.10 -3.83
N VAL A 4 -45.65 -0.87 -5.15
CA VAL A 4 -44.50 -0.26 -5.83
C VAL A 4 -44.34 1.10 -5.19
N VAL A 5 -43.18 1.34 -4.58
CA VAL A 5 -42.86 2.66 -4.02
C VAL A 5 -42.85 3.64 -5.19
N ASP A 6 -43.61 4.72 -5.10
CA ASP A 6 -43.60 5.79 -6.09
C ASP A 6 -42.29 6.58 -5.98
N TYR A 7 -41.23 6.00 -6.56
CA TYR A 7 -39.89 6.59 -6.57
C TYR A 7 -39.85 7.83 -7.49
N GLN A 8 -40.81 7.99 -8.40
CA GLN A 8 -40.93 9.15 -9.27
C GLN A 8 -41.16 10.43 -8.45
N ALA A 9 -41.90 10.36 -7.35
CA ALA A 9 -42.08 11.53 -6.46
C ALA A 9 -40.76 12.07 -5.88
N VAL A 10 -39.76 11.21 -5.65
CA VAL A 10 -38.43 11.62 -5.18
C VAL A 10 -37.60 12.24 -6.31
N ILE A 11 -37.71 11.68 -7.51
CA ILE A 11 -37.07 12.21 -8.71
C ILE A 11 -37.63 13.58 -9.06
N ASP A 12 -38.96 13.72 -9.12
CA ASP A 12 -39.66 14.99 -9.36
C ASP A 12 -39.24 16.06 -8.34
N TRP A 13 -39.06 15.66 -7.08
CA TRP A 13 -38.54 16.56 -6.04
C TRP A 13 -37.11 17.00 -6.34
N ALA A 14 -36.21 16.09 -6.70
CA ALA A 14 -34.83 16.40 -7.06
C ALA A 14 -34.77 17.32 -8.30
N ASP A 15 -35.58 17.02 -9.31
CA ASP A 15 -35.71 17.79 -10.55
C ASP A 15 -36.19 19.22 -10.32
N GLU A 16 -37.12 19.43 -9.39
CA GLU A 16 -37.56 20.77 -9.02
C GLU A 16 -36.43 21.58 -8.38
N TRP A 17 -35.53 20.95 -7.62
CA TRP A 17 -34.33 21.61 -7.12
C TRP A 17 -33.32 21.88 -8.22
N ILE A 18 -33.00 20.88 -9.03
CA ILE A 18 -31.99 20.96 -10.10
C ILE A 18 -32.38 21.99 -11.15
N VAL A 19 -33.64 21.99 -11.60
CA VAL A 19 -34.12 22.79 -12.73
C VAL A 19 -34.88 24.04 -12.28
N GLY A 20 -35.75 23.89 -11.28
CA GLY A 20 -36.58 24.98 -10.76
C GLY A 20 -35.81 25.95 -9.85
N ARG A 21 -34.89 25.43 -9.03
CA ARG A 21 -34.10 26.17 -8.02
C ARG A 21 -32.60 26.09 -8.24
N SER A 22 -32.16 25.92 -9.49
CA SER A 22 -30.77 25.72 -9.89
C SER A 22 -29.77 26.69 -9.25
N LYS A 23 -30.10 27.98 -9.16
CA LYS A 23 -29.23 29.00 -8.53
C LYS A 23 -29.02 28.76 -7.03
N THR A 24 -30.04 28.28 -6.33
CA THR A 24 -29.94 27.95 -4.91
C THR A 24 -29.05 26.73 -4.71
N VAL A 25 -29.17 25.71 -5.56
CA VAL A 25 -28.28 24.54 -5.56
C VAL A 25 -26.83 25.00 -5.74
N LEU A 26 -26.55 25.85 -6.73
CA LEU A 26 -25.21 26.37 -6.99
C LEU A 26 -24.62 27.07 -5.76
N LEU A 27 -25.38 27.97 -5.14
CA LEU A 27 -24.92 28.70 -3.96
C LEU A 27 -24.64 27.74 -2.80
N THR A 28 -25.52 26.77 -2.55
CA THR A 28 -25.34 25.79 -1.48
C THR A 28 -24.06 24.96 -1.68
N PHE A 29 -23.82 24.45 -2.88
CA PHE A 29 -22.62 23.66 -3.17
C PHE A 29 -21.34 24.50 -3.08
N LEU A 30 -21.36 25.76 -3.51
CA LEU A 30 -20.20 26.67 -3.34
C LEU A 30 -19.92 26.95 -1.86
N VAL A 31 -20.95 27.14 -1.03
CA VAL A 31 -20.79 27.30 0.43
C VAL A 31 -20.22 26.04 1.07
N LEU A 32 -20.74 24.86 0.72
CA LEU A 32 -20.20 23.58 1.19
C LEU A 32 -18.75 23.38 0.75
N THR A 33 -18.41 23.78 -0.48
CA THR A 33 -17.03 23.76 -0.98
C THR A 33 -16.11 24.63 -0.13
N ALA A 34 -16.57 25.81 0.31
CA ALA A 34 -15.79 26.64 1.22
C ALA A 34 -15.61 25.99 2.59
N VAL A 35 -16.62 25.29 3.12
CA VAL A 35 -16.53 24.52 4.37
C VAL A 35 -15.51 23.40 4.26
N PHE A 36 -15.59 22.56 3.23
CA PHE A 36 -14.62 21.49 3.00
C PHE A 36 -13.23 22.04 2.68
N GLY A 37 -13.14 23.20 2.02
CA GLY A 37 -11.87 23.90 1.80
C GLY A 37 -11.13 24.28 3.09
N VAL A 38 -11.85 24.57 4.18
CA VAL A 38 -11.24 24.74 5.51
C VAL A 38 -10.79 23.41 6.10
N GLY A 39 -11.51 22.32 5.80
CA GLY A 39 -11.11 20.97 6.15
C GLY A 39 -9.79 20.55 5.52
N LEU A 40 -9.57 20.96 4.26
CA LEU A 40 -8.37 20.61 3.50
C LEU A 40 -7.09 21.13 4.17
N THR A 41 -7.15 22.27 4.87
CA THR A 41 -5.99 22.83 5.59
C THR A 41 -5.70 22.10 6.91
N ARG A 42 -6.50 21.10 7.28
CA ARG A 42 -6.35 20.30 8.51
C ARG A 42 -5.90 18.87 8.23
N VAL A 43 -5.57 18.57 6.98
CA VAL A 43 -5.06 17.26 6.59
C VAL A 43 -3.66 17.09 7.19
N SER A 44 -3.47 16.08 8.04
CA SER A 44 -2.18 15.55 8.46
C SER A 44 -1.74 14.41 7.53
N THR A 45 -0.49 13.98 7.60
CA THR A 45 0.07 12.89 6.79
C THR A 45 0.70 11.83 7.68
N GLU A 46 0.65 10.58 7.26
CA GLU A 46 1.29 9.44 7.92
C GLU A 46 1.91 8.52 6.87
N ALA A 47 3.13 8.05 7.11
CA ALA A 47 3.92 7.29 6.15
C ALA A 47 4.59 6.08 6.82
N GLY A 48 4.98 5.10 6.01
CA GLY A 48 5.63 3.87 6.49
C GLY A 48 4.66 2.76 6.92
N THR A 49 5.20 1.71 7.52
CA THR A 49 4.50 0.45 7.83
C THR A 49 3.81 0.43 9.19
N SER A 50 4.18 1.32 10.10
CA SER A 50 3.63 1.46 11.46
C SER A 50 2.10 1.56 11.50
N GLN A 51 1.53 2.32 10.56
CA GLN A 51 0.08 2.51 10.42
C GLN A 51 -0.70 1.19 10.25
N PHE A 52 -0.03 0.10 9.84
CA PHE A 52 -0.64 -1.21 9.66
C PHE A 52 -0.44 -2.15 10.85
N THR A 53 0.51 -1.87 11.73
CA THR A 53 0.91 -2.79 12.80
C THR A 53 0.18 -2.55 14.12
N GLU A 54 -0.53 -1.42 14.25
CA GLU A 54 -1.36 -1.08 15.42
C GLU A 54 -2.30 -2.23 15.82
N ASP A 55 -2.32 -2.56 17.12
CA ASP A 55 -3.14 -3.62 17.75
C ASP A 55 -2.81 -5.08 17.35
N SER A 56 -1.62 -5.36 16.80
CA SER A 56 -1.18 -6.74 16.55
C SER A 56 -0.54 -7.37 17.80
N PRO A 57 -0.97 -8.57 18.26
CA PRO A 57 -0.32 -9.26 19.39
C PRO A 57 1.17 -9.54 19.18
N ALA A 58 1.59 -9.73 17.92
CA ALA A 58 3.00 -9.87 17.57
C ALA A 58 3.76 -8.56 17.76
N LEU A 59 3.13 -7.42 17.47
CA LEU A 59 3.71 -6.10 17.75
C LEU A 59 3.78 -5.87 19.25
N GLU A 60 2.71 -6.13 20.00
CA GLU A 60 2.71 -5.98 21.47
C GLU A 60 3.82 -6.82 22.12
N ALA A 61 4.04 -8.06 21.66
CA ALA A 61 5.16 -8.88 22.12
C ALA A 61 6.53 -8.29 21.72
N PHE A 62 6.64 -7.71 20.52
CA PHE A 62 7.87 -7.05 20.06
C PHE A 62 8.17 -5.77 20.85
N GLU A 63 7.14 -4.97 21.13
CA GLU A 63 7.22 -3.77 21.96
C GLU A 63 7.59 -4.13 23.40
N ASN A 64 6.99 -5.17 23.98
CA ASN A 64 7.36 -5.66 25.31
C ASN A 64 8.83 -6.09 25.38
N VAL A 65 9.35 -6.78 24.34
CA VAL A 65 10.78 -7.11 24.24
C VAL A 65 11.61 -5.83 24.20
N ASN A 66 11.24 -4.87 23.35
CA ASN A 66 11.97 -3.61 23.25
C ASN A 66 11.91 -2.82 24.57
N GLU A 67 10.76 -2.76 25.25
CA GLU A 67 10.63 -2.06 26.54
C GLU A 67 11.45 -2.71 27.65
N GLU A 68 11.47 -4.05 27.72
CA GLU A 68 12.10 -4.79 28.82
C GLU A 68 13.63 -4.92 28.65
N PHE A 69 14.12 -5.12 27.42
CA PHE A 69 15.54 -5.35 27.14
C PHE A 69 16.27 -4.11 26.59
N THR A 70 15.57 -3.00 26.36
CA THR A 70 16.21 -1.71 26.09
C THR A 70 16.37 -0.92 27.39
N GLN A 71 17.60 -0.49 27.71
CA GLN A 71 17.90 0.05 29.05
C GLN A 71 17.13 1.34 29.41
N PRO A 72 16.53 1.43 30.61
CA PRO A 72 15.66 2.54 31.03
C PRO A 72 16.35 3.80 31.60
N PHE A 73 17.69 3.95 31.56
CA PHE A 73 18.36 5.20 31.97
C PHE A 73 19.50 5.73 31.06
N GLU A 74 19.76 5.10 29.92
CA GLU A 74 20.70 5.65 28.91
C GLU A 74 19.94 6.45 27.84
N ALA A 75 20.62 7.43 27.21
CA ALA A 75 20.10 8.06 26.00
C ALA A 75 19.79 6.96 24.97
N GLU A 76 18.69 7.07 24.23
CA GLU A 76 18.54 6.18 23.08
C GLU A 76 19.65 6.55 22.10
N ASN A 77 20.55 5.60 21.84
CA ASN A 77 21.60 5.79 20.87
C ASN A 77 20.98 5.57 19.49
N GLY A 78 20.66 6.67 18.80
CA GLY A 78 20.34 6.58 17.38
C GLY A 78 21.62 6.24 16.62
N SER A 79 21.59 5.23 15.75
CA SER A 79 22.75 4.88 14.95
C SER A 79 22.65 5.48 13.54
N THR A 80 23.80 5.88 13.01
CA THR A 80 23.96 6.26 11.61
C THR A 80 25.04 5.38 11.00
N GLN A 81 24.70 4.71 9.91
CA GLN A 81 25.64 3.90 9.15
C GLN A 81 26.28 4.76 8.06
N LEU A 82 27.60 4.67 7.95
CA LEU A 82 28.43 5.27 6.92
C LEU A 82 28.90 4.15 5.98
N ILE A 83 28.29 4.07 4.82
CA ILE A 83 28.54 2.99 3.86
C ILE A 83 29.54 3.51 2.85
N GLN A 84 30.76 2.99 2.91
CA GLN A 84 31.84 3.39 2.01
C GLN A 84 32.04 2.32 0.93
N SER A 85 32.05 2.74 -0.32
CA SER A 85 32.31 1.90 -1.49
C SER A 85 33.53 2.36 -2.27
N GLY A 86 34.30 1.42 -2.81
CA GLY A 86 35.47 1.75 -3.61
C GLY A 86 36.19 0.54 -4.19
N ARG A 87 37.30 0.78 -4.90
CA ARG A 87 38.13 -0.33 -5.43
C ARG A 87 38.87 -1.09 -4.32
N ASN A 88 39.28 -0.37 -3.28
CA ASN A 88 39.85 -0.94 -2.07
C ASN A 88 39.63 0.03 -0.90
N VAL A 89 38.58 -0.18 -0.13
CA VAL A 89 38.25 0.66 1.04
C VAL A 89 39.27 0.54 2.18
N LEU A 90 40.15 -0.47 2.12
CA LEU A 90 41.25 -0.68 3.07
C LEU A 90 42.55 0.02 2.64
N SER A 91 42.51 0.77 1.54
CA SER A 91 43.65 1.60 1.13
C SER A 91 43.78 2.84 2.02
N LYS A 92 45.00 3.37 2.16
CA LYS A 92 45.27 4.55 3.00
C LYS A 92 44.32 5.74 2.73
N PRO A 93 44.05 6.15 1.48
CA PRO A 93 43.14 7.26 1.20
C PRO A 93 41.72 7.01 1.70
N GLU A 94 41.21 5.79 1.51
CA GLU A 94 39.83 5.42 1.89
C GLU A 94 39.67 5.30 3.41
N LEU A 95 40.62 4.67 4.10
CA LEU A 95 40.62 4.61 5.56
C LEU A 95 40.70 6.02 6.19
N LEU A 96 41.51 6.91 5.59
CA LEU A 96 41.56 8.31 6.02
C LEU A 96 40.26 9.05 5.73
N ALA A 97 39.58 8.76 4.61
CA ALA A 97 38.30 9.35 4.28
C ALA A 97 37.24 8.98 5.34
N MET A 98 37.11 7.69 5.69
CA MET A 98 36.19 7.23 6.73
C MET A 98 36.46 7.91 8.08
N LEU A 99 37.70 7.93 8.56
CA LEU A 99 38.04 8.58 9.83
C LEU A 99 37.82 10.10 9.79
N ARG A 100 38.05 10.75 8.64
CA ARG A 100 37.78 12.19 8.48
C ARG A 100 36.29 12.48 8.45
N ALA A 101 35.48 11.59 7.88
CA ALA A 101 34.02 11.69 7.94
C ALA A 101 33.56 11.61 9.40
N GLN A 102 33.94 10.55 10.12
CA GLN A 102 33.62 10.36 11.54
C GLN A 102 34.11 11.54 12.41
N TYR A 103 35.34 12.02 12.19
CA TYR A 103 35.88 13.18 12.89
C TYR A 103 35.07 14.46 12.62
N ARG A 104 34.67 14.72 11.36
CA ARG A 104 33.86 15.90 11.03
C ARG A 104 32.47 15.83 11.64
N LEU A 105 31.88 14.64 11.76
CA LEU A 105 30.61 14.44 12.44
C LEU A 105 30.75 14.70 13.94
N GLU A 106 31.80 14.18 14.58
CA GLU A 106 32.08 14.39 16.02
C GLU A 106 32.27 15.88 16.37
N GLN A 107 32.87 16.67 15.47
CA GLN A 107 33.08 18.12 15.68
C GLN A 107 31.79 18.96 15.64
N ARG A 108 30.65 18.37 15.25
CA ARG A 108 29.35 19.06 15.17
C ARG A 108 28.53 18.71 16.41
N GLU A 109 28.49 19.62 17.39
CA GLU A 109 27.70 19.43 18.63
C GLU A 109 26.21 19.12 18.36
N GLU A 110 25.66 19.69 17.29
CA GLU A 110 24.28 19.46 16.83
C GLU A 110 23.99 18.03 16.33
N LEU A 111 25.03 17.26 16.03
CA LEU A 111 24.92 15.84 15.65
C LEU A 111 25.03 14.90 16.85
N ARG A 112 25.41 15.40 18.04
CA ARG A 112 25.41 14.63 19.30
C ARG A 112 26.10 13.27 19.23
N VAL A 113 27.24 13.19 18.53
CA VAL A 113 27.99 11.93 18.42
C VAL A 113 28.45 11.46 19.80
N ALA A 114 28.04 10.26 20.18
CA ALA A 114 28.39 9.59 21.43
C ALA A 114 29.59 8.66 21.25
N SER A 115 29.58 7.85 20.19
CA SER A 115 30.64 6.90 19.88
C SER A 115 30.77 6.70 18.36
N THR A 116 31.90 6.14 17.93
CA THR A 116 32.13 5.77 16.52
C THR A 116 32.89 4.45 16.44
N ALA A 117 32.52 3.62 15.46
CA ALA A 117 33.20 2.37 15.14
C ALA A 117 33.43 2.26 13.64
N SER A 118 34.59 1.79 13.20
CA SER A 118 34.87 1.54 11.78
C SER A 118 36.07 0.62 11.62
N ALA A 119 36.15 -0.06 10.47
CA ALA A 119 37.35 -0.82 10.09
C ALA A 119 38.62 0.06 10.12
N ALA A 120 38.49 1.35 9.77
CA ALA A 120 39.59 2.31 9.82
C ALA A 120 40.06 2.63 11.24
N GLY A 121 39.14 2.76 12.20
CA GLY A 121 39.46 2.90 13.62
C GLY A 121 40.23 1.70 14.16
N ILE A 122 39.77 0.48 13.83
CA ILE A 122 40.44 -0.76 14.25
C ILE A 122 41.85 -0.88 13.65
N VAL A 123 42.03 -0.55 12.36
CA VAL A 123 43.36 -0.55 11.73
C VAL A 123 44.28 0.48 12.37
N ALA A 124 43.78 1.67 12.70
CA ALA A 124 44.56 2.70 13.38
C ALA A 124 45.00 2.25 14.79
N GLN A 125 44.11 1.62 15.57
CA GLN A 125 44.42 1.07 16.88
C GLN A 125 45.36 -0.15 16.81
N THR A 126 45.31 -0.91 15.72
CA THR A 126 46.26 -2.00 15.47
C THR A 126 47.67 -1.48 15.21
N LEU A 127 47.80 -0.31 14.55
CA LEU A 127 49.07 0.36 14.32
C LEU A 127 49.62 1.06 15.58
N ASP A 128 48.75 1.73 16.34
CA ASP A 128 49.07 2.37 17.61
C ASP A 128 47.92 2.14 18.61
N PRO A 129 48.10 1.25 19.60
CA PRO A 129 47.08 0.99 20.61
C PRO A 129 46.68 2.22 21.45
N ASN A 130 47.46 3.30 21.44
CA ASN A 130 47.13 4.54 22.14
C ASN A 130 46.27 5.50 21.30
N ALA A 131 45.98 5.17 20.03
CA ALA A 131 45.14 5.97 19.15
C ALA A 131 43.64 5.77 19.46
N THR A 132 43.22 6.19 20.65
CA THR A 132 41.84 6.01 21.12
C THR A 132 40.88 7.10 20.65
N THR A 133 41.38 8.27 20.24
CA THR A 133 40.57 9.38 19.71
C THR A 133 40.62 9.44 18.18
N LEU A 134 39.54 9.90 17.53
CA LEU A 134 39.48 10.03 16.07
C LEU A 134 40.64 10.87 15.51
N GLU A 135 40.99 11.98 16.18
CA GLU A 135 42.13 12.81 15.80
C GLU A 135 43.48 12.05 15.90
N ALA A 136 43.65 11.21 16.93
CA ALA A 136 44.84 10.36 17.05
C ALA A 136 44.87 9.29 15.95
N GLN A 137 43.74 8.65 15.66
CA GLN A 137 43.62 7.63 14.61
C GLN A 137 43.93 8.19 13.22
N VAL A 138 43.39 9.37 12.88
CA VAL A 138 43.71 10.09 11.64
C VAL A 138 45.23 10.34 11.55
N ARG A 139 45.84 10.88 12.61
CA ARG A 139 47.29 11.13 12.63
C ARG A 139 48.13 9.86 12.50
N THR A 140 47.69 8.75 13.09
CA THR A 140 48.37 7.45 12.98
C THR A 140 48.36 6.95 11.54
N LEU A 141 47.20 6.95 10.87
CA LEU A 141 47.11 6.56 9.46
C LEU A 141 47.85 7.52 8.52
N GLU A 142 47.85 8.83 8.81
CA GLU A 142 48.59 9.81 8.02
C GLU A 142 50.10 9.55 8.05
N ARG A 143 50.64 9.10 9.18
CA ARG A 143 52.07 8.78 9.34
C ARG A 143 52.45 7.40 8.82
N ALA A 144 51.54 6.44 8.83
CA ALA A 144 51.78 5.08 8.39
C ALA A 144 52.03 5.00 6.87
N THR A 145 52.95 4.15 6.46
CA THR A 145 53.18 3.78 5.06
C THR A 145 52.10 2.80 4.56
N PRO A 146 51.84 2.70 3.25
CA PRO A 146 50.88 1.73 2.71
C PRO A 146 51.18 0.28 3.13
N THR A 147 52.47 -0.10 3.21
CA THR A 147 52.88 -1.45 3.64
C THR A 147 52.58 -1.72 5.10
N GLU A 148 52.76 -0.73 5.99
CA GLU A 148 52.38 -0.86 7.40
C GLU A 148 50.87 -1.03 7.56
N ILE A 149 50.08 -0.30 6.78
CA ILE A 149 48.61 -0.43 6.75
C ILE A 149 48.20 -1.84 6.29
N GLU A 150 48.80 -2.38 5.22
CA GLU A 150 48.49 -3.76 4.79
C GLU A 150 48.79 -4.80 5.87
N VAL A 151 49.89 -4.62 6.62
CA VAL A 151 50.25 -5.52 7.74
C VAL A 151 49.23 -5.38 8.86
N ALA A 152 48.84 -4.15 9.22
CA ALA A 152 47.83 -3.89 10.23
C ALA A 152 46.46 -4.47 9.84
N VAL A 153 46.03 -4.35 8.59
CA VAL A 153 44.81 -4.98 8.07
C VAL A 153 44.87 -6.51 8.20
N ARG A 154 46.01 -7.14 7.86
CA ARG A 154 46.18 -8.60 7.98
C ARG A 154 46.11 -9.10 9.42
N GLN A 155 46.53 -8.25 10.37
CA GLN A 155 46.46 -8.52 11.80
C GLN A 155 45.05 -8.26 12.34
N ALA A 156 44.43 -7.13 11.96
CA ALA A 156 43.05 -6.79 12.30
C ALA A 156 42.04 -7.83 11.78
N ALA A 157 42.35 -8.52 10.68
CA ALA A 157 41.55 -9.63 10.14
C ALA A 157 41.36 -10.81 11.12
N GLU A 158 42.12 -10.88 12.21
CA GLU A 158 41.90 -11.86 13.28
C GLU A 158 40.75 -11.46 14.21
N ASN A 159 40.42 -10.16 14.29
CA ASN A 159 39.26 -9.66 15.01
C ASN A 159 37.97 -9.97 14.20
N PRO A 160 36.99 -10.70 14.77
CA PRO A 160 35.68 -10.91 14.16
C PRO A 160 34.92 -9.60 13.85
N GLU A 161 34.96 -8.59 14.73
CA GLU A 161 34.27 -7.30 14.55
C GLU A 161 34.81 -6.57 13.32
N PHE A 162 36.13 -6.61 13.10
CA PHE A 162 36.73 -6.03 11.90
C PHE A 162 36.21 -6.69 10.62
N ARG A 163 36.01 -8.00 10.63
CA ARG A 163 35.49 -8.74 9.46
C ARG A 163 34.01 -8.48 9.23
N ALA A 164 33.22 -8.27 10.29
CA ALA A 164 31.80 -7.95 10.19
C ALA A 164 31.53 -6.58 9.52
N LEU A 165 32.45 -5.63 9.68
CA LEU A 165 32.36 -4.30 9.06
C LEU A 165 32.79 -4.27 7.58
N LEU A 166 33.14 -5.41 6.98
CA LEU A 166 33.68 -5.51 5.63
C LEU A 166 32.80 -6.37 4.73
N SER A 167 32.82 -6.03 3.44
CA SER A 167 32.09 -6.79 2.42
C SER A 167 32.57 -8.25 2.28
N ARG A 168 31.69 -9.12 1.79
CA ARG A 168 31.89 -10.58 1.57
C ARG A 168 33.13 -10.89 0.73
N ASP A 169 33.55 -9.98 -0.14
CA ASP A 169 34.72 -10.12 -0.99
C ASP A 169 36.05 -9.76 -0.31
N PHE A 170 36.04 -9.50 1.00
CA PHE A 170 37.25 -9.22 1.76
C PHE A 170 38.33 -10.31 1.56
N ASN A 171 39.50 -9.86 1.13
CA ASN A 171 40.66 -10.71 0.90
C ASN A 171 41.80 -10.34 1.85
N ARG A 172 42.02 -11.20 2.85
CA ARG A 172 43.10 -11.03 3.84
C ARG A 172 44.49 -10.92 3.19
N ARG A 173 44.78 -11.64 2.10
CA ARG A 173 46.13 -11.65 1.50
C ARG A 173 46.45 -10.31 0.83
N SER A 174 45.53 -9.81 0.01
CA SER A 174 45.67 -8.53 -0.68
C SER A 174 45.28 -7.33 0.18
N ALA A 175 44.78 -7.54 1.41
CA ALA A 175 44.30 -6.47 2.29
C ALA A 175 43.31 -5.56 1.55
N SER A 176 42.30 -6.17 0.94
CA SER A 176 41.33 -5.47 0.10
C SER A 176 39.90 -5.91 0.33
N ALA A 177 38.98 -4.95 0.31
CA ALA A 177 37.53 -5.14 0.29
C ALA A 177 36.91 -4.08 -0.62
N SER A 178 35.76 -4.39 -1.22
CA SER A 178 35.04 -3.43 -2.07
C SER A 178 34.17 -2.44 -1.28
N ALA A 179 33.76 -2.79 -0.06
CA ALA A 179 32.96 -1.93 0.80
C ALA A 179 33.25 -2.12 2.29
N THR A 180 32.94 -1.09 3.09
CA THR A 180 33.00 -1.14 4.55
C THR A 180 31.91 -0.28 5.18
N ILE A 181 31.45 -0.66 6.38
CA ILE A 181 30.49 0.10 7.19
C ILE A 181 31.24 0.78 8.34
N GLY A 182 31.00 2.08 8.50
CA GLY A 182 31.27 2.82 9.72
C GLY A 182 29.97 3.05 10.49
N ILE A 183 30.02 3.01 11.81
CA ILE A 183 28.88 3.25 12.69
C ILE A 183 29.17 4.52 13.48
N VAL A 184 28.17 5.38 13.59
CA VAL A 184 28.19 6.58 14.43
C VAL A 184 26.97 6.52 15.34
N GLU A 185 27.20 6.46 16.64
CA GLU A 185 26.13 6.51 17.63
C GLU A 185 25.87 7.95 18.04
N HIS A 186 24.59 8.31 18.17
CA HIS A 186 24.12 9.64 18.50
C HIS A 186 23.34 9.61 19.81
N ALA A 187 23.70 10.46 20.76
CA ALA A 187 22.95 10.59 22.00
C ALA A 187 21.62 11.32 21.76
N ILE A 188 20.49 10.59 21.81
CA ILE A 188 19.14 11.16 21.64
C ILE A 188 18.42 11.29 23.00
N PRO A 189 17.86 12.47 23.33
CA PRO A 189 16.99 12.64 24.48
C PRO A 189 15.71 11.81 24.37
N ARG A 190 15.34 11.10 25.44
CA ARG A 190 14.12 10.26 25.51
C ARG A 190 12.83 11.04 25.27
N GLY A 191 11.83 10.32 24.74
CA GLY A 191 10.44 10.78 24.58
C GLY A 191 10.14 11.44 23.23
N VAL A 192 11.06 11.33 22.27
CA VAL A 192 10.92 11.92 20.93
C VAL A 192 11.01 10.84 19.82
N SER A 193 11.55 9.67 20.13
CA SER A 193 11.81 8.54 19.22
C SER A 193 10.84 7.36 19.37
N GLN A 194 10.02 7.32 20.43
CA GLN A 194 9.07 6.23 20.69
C GLN A 194 7.79 6.30 19.85
N GLU A 195 7.56 7.39 19.12
CA GLU A 195 6.57 7.39 18.06
C GLU A 195 7.24 6.91 16.77
N ALA A 196 7.68 5.65 16.76
CA ALA A 196 7.96 4.90 15.55
C ALA A 196 6.62 4.65 14.82
N GLY A 197 5.97 5.73 14.38
CA GLY A 197 4.74 5.66 13.63
C GLY A 197 3.81 6.86 13.65
N ALA A 198 4.00 7.86 14.51
CA ALA A 198 3.12 9.03 14.54
C ALA A 198 3.90 10.32 14.26
N GLU A 199 3.55 10.96 13.14
CA GLU A 199 4.01 12.31 12.74
C GLU A 199 5.53 12.47 12.57
N ALA A 200 6.13 11.84 11.56
CA ALA A 200 7.53 12.10 11.18
C ALA A 200 7.65 13.38 10.33
N SER A 201 8.12 14.45 10.95
CA SER A 201 8.77 15.59 10.31
C SER A 201 10.18 15.73 10.89
N PRO A 202 11.13 16.39 10.21
CA PRO A 202 12.46 16.66 10.78
C PRO A 202 12.44 17.44 12.11
N GLU A 203 11.29 18.03 12.47
CA GLU A 203 11.04 18.73 13.74
C GLU A 203 10.59 17.79 14.87
N THR A 204 10.03 16.61 14.55
CA THR A 204 9.49 15.63 15.50
C THR A 204 10.33 14.36 15.62
N ASP A 205 11.14 14.00 14.59
CA ASP A 205 12.18 12.96 14.72
C ASP A 205 13.60 13.58 14.74
N PRO A 206 14.26 13.66 15.91
CA PRO A 206 15.60 14.22 16.04
C PRO A 206 16.66 13.39 15.31
N LEU A 207 16.45 12.08 15.08
CA LEU A 207 17.39 11.22 14.37
C LEU A 207 17.39 11.48 12.86
N ALA A 208 16.21 11.60 12.24
CA ALA A 208 16.08 12.02 10.84
C ALA A 208 16.84 13.32 10.57
N GLY A 209 16.62 14.34 11.41
CA GLY A 209 17.36 15.60 11.29
C GLY A 209 18.88 15.44 11.43
N ILE A 210 19.36 14.57 12.33
CA ILE A 210 20.79 14.29 12.50
C ILE A 210 21.35 13.58 11.26
N GLN A 211 20.67 12.59 10.72
CA GLN A 211 21.13 11.79 9.58
C GLN A 211 21.16 12.62 8.29
N ILE A 212 20.12 13.42 8.02
CA ILE A 212 20.06 14.34 6.86
C ILE A 212 21.21 15.36 6.95
N ARG A 213 21.46 15.95 8.13
CA ARG A 213 22.61 16.85 8.31
C ARG A 213 23.94 16.11 8.14
N SER A 214 24.04 14.86 8.58
CA SER A 214 25.22 14.02 8.43
C SER A 214 25.57 13.80 6.95
N GLN A 215 24.60 13.62 6.06
CA GLN A 215 24.84 13.52 4.61
C GLN A 215 25.64 14.72 4.07
N SER A 216 25.26 15.94 4.46
CA SER A 216 25.95 17.17 4.04
C SER A 216 27.39 17.26 4.56
N VAL A 217 27.66 16.68 5.73
CA VAL A 217 29.01 16.65 6.33
C VAL A 217 29.86 15.58 5.65
N VAL A 218 29.31 14.40 5.42
CA VAL A 218 30.02 13.25 4.84
C VAL A 218 30.35 13.48 3.36
N SER A 219 29.43 14.06 2.58
CA SER A 219 29.63 14.42 1.17
C SER A 219 30.77 15.42 0.92
N SER A 220 31.27 16.10 1.96
CA SER A 220 32.44 16.97 1.87
C SER A 220 33.79 16.22 1.89
N VAL A 221 33.77 14.91 2.11
CA VAL A 221 34.96 14.04 2.11
C VAL A 221 35.15 13.47 0.71
N ASP A 222 36.40 13.36 0.26
CA ASP A 222 36.77 12.86 -1.08
C ASP A 222 36.76 11.31 -1.13
N SER A 223 35.57 10.72 -0.97
CA SER A 223 35.30 9.28 -1.06
C SER A 223 33.79 9.06 -1.25
N ASP A 224 33.40 7.93 -1.83
CA ASP A 224 31.98 7.53 -1.94
C ASP A 224 31.54 6.94 -0.59
N ILE A 225 31.03 7.81 0.28
CA ILE A 225 30.48 7.46 1.59
C ILE A 225 29.03 7.95 1.64
N ARG A 226 28.10 7.01 1.82
CA ARG A 226 26.67 7.26 1.93
C ARG A 226 26.25 7.15 3.39
N VAL A 227 25.28 7.97 3.79
CA VAL A 227 24.71 7.95 5.14
C VAL A 227 23.39 7.20 5.07
N PHE A 228 23.22 6.21 5.93
CA PHE A 228 22.04 5.37 6.00
C PHE A 228 21.56 5.19 7.44
N GLY A 229 20.25 5.04 7.63
CA GLY A 229 19.64 4.80 8.93
C GLY A 229 18.13 5.03 8.91
N SER A 230 17.47 4.73 10.02
CA SER A 230 16.00 4.77 10.16
C SER A 230 15.39 6.15 9.90
N GLY A 231 16.11 7.23 10.22
CA GLY A 231 15.68 8.60 9.95
C GLY A 231 15.67 8.94 8.45
N ILE A 232 16.67 8.51 7.68
CA ILE A 232 16.68 8.64 6.20
C ILE A 232 15.56 7.80 5.59
N LEU A 233 15.39 6.56 6.06
CA LEU A 233 14.30 5.68 5.63
C LEU A 233 12.93 6.35 5.81
N THR A 234 12.68 6.92 6.98
CA THR A 234 11.41 7.58 7.31
C THR A 234 11.19 8.86 6.50
N ASP A 235 12.23 9.66 6.31
CA ASP A 235 12.20 10.88 5.50
C ASP A 235 11.87 10.56 4.04
N GLU A 236 12.58 9.60 3.42
CA GLU A 236 12.32 9.18 2.04
C GLU A 236 10.91 8.59 1.88
N LEU A 237 10.42 7.76 2.81
CA LEU A 237 9.04 7.24 2.79
C LEU A 237 7.98 8.37 2.82
N SER A 238 8.25 9.43 3.58
CA SER A 238 7.38 10.62 3.65
C SER A 238 7.42 11.43 2.35
N SER A 239 8.62 11.74 1.84
CA SER A 239 8.83 12.47 0.58
C SER A 239 8.17 11.76 -0.60
N VAL A 240 8.33 10.44 -0.69
CA VAL A 240 7.73 9.60 -1.74
C VAL A 240 6.21 9.72 -1.80
N THR A 241 5.55 9.84 -0.64
CA THR A 241 4.09 10.02 -0.57
C THR A 241 3.67 11.35 -1.18
N PHE A 242 4.38 12.44 -0.83
CA PHE A 242 4.10 13.77 -1.34
C PHE A 242 4.43 13.91 -2.84
N ASP A 243 5.59 13.42 -3.25
CA ASP A 243 6.05 13.47 -4.65
C ASP A 243 5.12 12.65 -5.55
N SER A 244 4.66 11.47 -5.09
CA SER A 244 3.63 10.70 -5.80
C SER A 244 2.33 11.49 -5.96
N LEU A 245 1.90 12.26 -4.97
CA LEU A 245 0.68 13.06 -5.02
C LEU A 245 0.78 14.17 -6.08
N ILE A 246 1.89 14.92 -6.08
CA ILE A 246 2.09 16.05 -7.01
C ILE A 246 2.32 15.60 -8.45
N ILE A 247 2.76 14.36 -8.67
CA ILE A 247 2.88 13.75 -9.99
C ILE A 247 1.52 13.21 -10.47
N VAL A 248 0.87 12.37 -9.66
CA VAL A 248 -0.28 11.58 -10.09
C VAL A 248 -1.54 12.44 -10.27
N ILE A 249 -1.84 13.36 -9.35
CA ILE A 249 -3.08 14.17 -9.44
C ILE A 249 -3.08 15.06 -10.70
N PRO A 250 -2.03 15.84 -11.00
CA PRO A 250 -2.00 16.65 -12.22
C PRO A 250 -1.95 15.80 -13.48
N ALA A 251 -1.23 14.67 -13.48
CA ALA A 251 -1.23 13.75 -14.61
C ALA A 251 -2.64 13.22 -14.90
N ALA A 252 -3.37 12.79 -13.86
CA ALA A 252 -4.77 12.39 -13.96
C ALA A 252 -5.63 13.54 -14.48
N GLY A 253 -5.49 14.73 -13.87
CA GLY A 253 -6.23 15.93 -14.26
C GLY A 253 -6.00 16.35 -15.72
N ILE A 254 -4.77 16.28 -16.22
CA ILE A 254 -4.42 16.59 -17.62
C ILE A 254 -5.04 15.55 -18.56
N LEU A 255 -4.86 14.26 -18.26
CA LEU A 255 -5.44 13.18 -19.06
C LEU A 255 -6.96 13.34 -19.19
N ILE A 256 -7.60 13.65 -18.07
CA ILE A 256 -9.04 13.86 -17.97
C ILE A 256 -9.46 15.13 -18.69
N PHE A 257 -8.72 16.22 -18.55
CA PHE A 257 -8.96 17.46 -19.27
C PHE A 257 -8.90 17.23 -20.79
N VAL A 258 -7.92 16.47 -21.27
CA VAL A 258 -7.82 16.06 -22.67
C VAL A 258 -9.06 15.27 -23.08
N PHE A 259 -9.49 14.32 -22.26
CA PHE A 259 -10.71 13.56 -22.54
C PHE A 259 -11.95 14.46 -22.62
N LEU A 260 -12.14 15.35 -21.65
CA LEU A 260 -13.26 16.30 -21.60
C LEU A 260 -13.25 17.25 -22.81
N LEU A 261 -12.07 17.65 -23.30
CA LEU A 261 -11.95 18.46 -24.51
C LEU A 261 -12.57 17.73 -25.72
N PHE A 262 -12.31 16.43 -25.86
CA PHE A 262 -12.87 15.61 -26.94
C PHE A 262 -14.34 15.25 -26.72
N ALA A 263 -14.75 15.03 -25.47
CA ALA A 263 -16.10 14.60 -25.11
C ALA A 263 -17.10 15.76 -25.16
N TYR A 264 -16.79 16.88 -24.49
CA TYR A 264 -17.71 18.01 -24.36
C TYR A 264 -17.67 18.93 -25.57
N ARG A 265 -16.50 19.21 -26.18
CA ARG A 265 -16.43 20.04 -27.41
C ARG A 265 -17.07 21.45 -27.28
N ASP A 266 -17.35 21.89 -26.06
CA ASP A 266 -17.90 23.20 -25.71
C ASP A 266 -17.11 23.76 -24.51
N PRO A 267 -16.58 25.00 -24.59
CA PRO A 267 -15.74 25.55 -23.53
C PRO A 267 -16.43 25.72 -22.18
N VAL A 268 -17.74 26.01 -22.14
CA VAL A 268 -18.45 26.17 -20.86
C VAL A 268 -18.70 24.82 -20.22
N ASP A 269 -19.12 23.83 -21.01
CA ASP A 269 -19.30 22.47 -20.50
C ASP A 269 -17.97 21.91 -19.97
N LEU A 270 -16.85 22.21 -20.64
CA LEU A 270 -15.50 21.89 -20.17
C LEU A 270 -15.19 22.54 -18.81
N VAL A 271 -15.43 23.85 -18.66
CA VAL A 271 -15.22 24.56 -17.39
C VAL A 271 -16.11 23.98 -16.29
N LEU A 272 -17.39 23.70 -16.57
CA LEU A 272 -18.29 23.09 -15.61
C LEU A 272 -17.81 21.70 -15.16
N GLY A 273 -17.32 20.89 -16.10
CA GLY A 273 -16.70 19.60 -15.79
C GLY A 273 -15.48 19.75 -14.88
N VAL A 274 -14.54 20.62 -15.23
CA VAL A 274 -13.32 20.86 -14.44
C VAL A 274 -13.66 21.39 -13.04
N VAL A 275 -14.59 22.35 -12.92
CA VAL A 275 -15.04 22.87 -11.61
C VAL A 275 -15.66 21.76 -10.77
N SER A 276 -16.44 20.86 -11.39
CA SER A 276 -17.04 19.72 -10.70
C SER A 276 -15.96 18.75 -10.19
N LEU A 277 -14.94 18.46 -11.01
CA LEU A 277 -13.81 17.62 -10.62
C LEU A 277 -13.01 18.21 -9.45
N VAL A 278 -12.66 19.49 -9.52
CA VAL A 278 -11.95 20.19 -8.45
C VAL A 278 -12.79 20.19 -7.17
N MET A 279 -14.10 20.44 -7.28
CA MET A 279 -15.02 20.38 -6.15
C MET A 279 -15.02 19.01 -5.48
N THR A 280 -15.06 17.92 -6.26
CA THR A 280 -15.01 16.55 -5.72
C THR A 280 -13.74 16.29 -4.91
N ILE A 281 -12.58 16.72 -5.42
CA ILE A 281 -11.30 16.55 -4.72
C ILE A 281 -11.28 17.37 -3.43
N VAL A 282 -11.69 18.65 -3.49
CA VAL A 282 -11.75 19.53 -2.31
C VAL A 282 -12.70 18.96 -1.25
N TRP A 283 -13.86 18.44 -1.64
CA TRP A 283 -14.81 17.85 -0.69
C TRP A 283 -14.26 16.59 -0.04
N THR A 284 -13.62 15.71 -0.82
CA THR A 284 -13.09 14.44 -0.32
C THR A 284 -11.91 14.66 0.63
N LEU A 285 -10.89 15.41 0.19
CA LEU A 285 -9.73 15.70 1.04
C LEU A 285 -10.10 16.62 2.22
N GLY A 286 -11.05 17.53 2.01
CA GLY A 286 -11.60 18.36 3.07
C GLY A 286 -12.35 17.56 4.13
N PHE A 287 -13.09 16.52 3.73
CA PHE A 287 -13.71 15.58 4.65
C PHE A 287 -12.66 14.84 5.47
N THR A 288 -11.60 14.32 4.83
CA THR A 288 -10.48 13.65 5.49
C THR A 288 -9.89 14.51 6.61
N GLY A 289 -9.59 15.78 6.33
CA GLY A 289 -9.07 16.71 7.34
C GLY A 289 -10.08 17.17 8.41
N ILE A 290 -11.40 17.15 8.12
CA ILE A 290 -12.43 17.46 9.13
C ILE A 290 -12.59 16.32 10.15
N VAL A 291 -12.54 15.08 9.67
CA VAL A 291 -12.69 13.88 10.52
C VAL A 291 -11.38 13.54 11.24
N GLY A 292 -10.25 14.05 10.76
CA GLY A 292 -8.93 13.80 11.35
C GLY A 292 -8.35 12.44 10.93
N ILE A 293 -8.70 11.97 9.73
CA ILE A 293 -8.07 10.79 9.14
C ILE A 293 -6.73 11.24 8.55
N PRO A 294 -5.58 10.65 8.94
CA PRO A 294 -4.29 11.01 8.37
C PRO A 294 -4.23 10.63 6.88
N PHE A 295 -3.54 11.45 6.09
CA PHE A 295 -3.34 11.19 4.67
C PHE A 295 -2.18 10.22 4.48
N THR A 296 -2.54 8.97 4.22
CA THR A 296 -1.60 7.87 4.00
C THR A 296 -1.32 7.64 2.53
N GLN A 297 -0.28 6.86 2.23
CA GLN A 297 0.05 6.48 0.86
C GLN A 297 -1.10 5.75 0.13
N LEU A 298 -1.96 5.02 0.87
CA LEU A 298 -3.15 4.39 0.30
C LEU A 298 -4.14 5.44 -0.26
N LEU A 299 -4.25 6.60 0.41
CA LEU A 299 -5.16 7.67 0.01
C LEU A 299 -4.69 8.43 -1.24
N VAL A 300 -3.42 8.29 -1.66
CA VAL A 300 -2.92 8.80 -2.95
C VAL A 300 -3.71 8.21 -4.13
N ALA A 301 -4.24 6.99 -4.00
CA ALA A 301 -5.03 6.35 -5.03
C ALA A 301 -6.46 6.89 -5.17
N VAL A 302 -6.99 7.59 -4.15
CA VAL A 302 -8.39 8.04 -4.12
C VAL A 302 -8.67 9.14 -5.16
N PRO A 303 -7.89 10.24 -5.27
CA PRO A 303 -8.19 11.31 -6.22
C PRO A 303 -8.27 10.84 -7.68
N PRO A 304 -7.30 10.08 -8.25
CA PRO A 304 -7.40 9.61 -9.64
C PRO A 304 -8.63 8.73 -9.87
N LEU A 305 -8.97 7.89 -8.89
CA LEU A 305 -10.15 7.03 -8.95
C LEU A 305 -11.45 7.84 -8.97
N LEU A 306 -11.58 8.84 -8.10
CA LEU A 306 -12.77 9.70 -8.05
C LEU A 306 -12.91 10.56 -9.30
N LEU A 307 -11.79 11.08 -9.82
CA LEU A 307 -11.81 11.83 -11.07
C LEU A 307 -12.27 10.92 -12.21
N ALA A 308 -11.72 9.71 -12.31
CA ALA A 308 -12.05 8.72 -13.33
C ALA A 308 -13.54 8.33 -13.32
N VAL A 309 -14.13 8.08 -12.15
CA VAL A 309 -15.56 7.75 -12.01
C VAL A 309 -16.45 8.99 -12.22
N GLY A 310 -16.07 10.15 -11.70
CA GLY A 310 -16.90 11.35 -11.78
C GLY A 310 -17.09 11.92 -13.18
N ILE A 311 -16.08 11.81 -14.03
CA ILE A 311 -16.18 12.21 -15.44
C ILE A 311 -17.29 11.47 -16.15
N ASP A 312 -17.49 10.19 -15.84
CA ASP A 312 -18.49 9.37 -16.51
C ASP A 312 -19.90 9.92 -16.27
N TYR A 313 -20.20 10.25 -15.01
CA TYR A 313 -21.47 10.89 -14.65
C TYR A 313 -21.65 12.23 -15.37
N GLY A 314 -20.57 13.01 -15.49
CA GLY A 314 -20.60 14.27 -16.24
C GLY A 314 -20.90 14.08 -17.73
N ILE A 315 -20.27 13.10 -18.37
CA ILE A 315 -20.50 12.77 -19.78
C ILE A 315 -21.93 12.31 -20.01
N HIS A 316 -22.44 11.39 -19.18
CA HIS A 316 -23.81 10.93 -19.30
C HIS A 316 -24.81 12.07 -19.11
N ALA A 317 -24.63 12.92 -18.09
CA ALA A 317 -25.49 14.08 -17.84
C ALA A 317 -25.53 15.06 -19.02
N ILE A 318 -24.36 15.47 -19.52
CA ILE A 318 -24.28 16.46 -20.60
C ILE A 318 -24.74 15.85 -21.93
N ASN A 319 -24.38 14.60 -22.22
CA ASN A 319 -24.76 13.95 -23.47
C ASN A 319 -26.27 13.74 -23.56
N ARG A 320 -26.91 13.25 -22.49
CA ARG A 320 -28.36 13.06 -22.44
C ARG A 320 -29.12 14.38 -22.57
N TYR A 321 -28.64 15.42 -21.88
CA TYR A 321 -29.19 16.77 -22.06
C TYR A 321 -29.10 17.24 -23.52
N ARG A 322 -27.97 17.01 -24.20
CA ARG A 322 -27.78 17.39 -25.60
C ARG A 322 -28.69 16.63 -26.56
N GLU A 323 -28.92 15.33 -26.34
CA GLU A 323 -29.87 14.53 -27.13
C GLU A 323 -31.25 15.20 -27.16
N GLU A 324 -31.74 15.63 -25.99
CA GLU A 324 -33.03 16.31 -25.86
C GLU A 324 -33.01 17.72 -26.49
N ARG A 325 -31.89 18.44 -26.42
CA ARG A 325 -31.74 19.75 -27.07
C ARG A 325 -31.75 19.65 -28.60
N VAL A 326 -31.11 18.62 -29.17
CA VAL A 326 -31.07 18.40 -30.63
C VAL A 326 -32.44 18.10 -31.21
N VAL A 327 -33.33 17.43 -30.47
CA VAL A 327 -34.74 17.22 -30.88
C VAL A 327 -35.64 18.45 -30.64
N GLY A 328 -35.06 19.58 -30.24
CA GLY A 328 -35.73 20.88 -30.15
C GLY A 328 -36.34 21.21 -28.79
N ALA A 329 -36.04 20.45 -27.73
CA ALA A 329 -36.55 20.74 -26.39
C ALA A 329 -35.92 22.02 -25.81
N GLU A 330 -36.69 22.83 -25.07
CA GLU A 330 -36.17 23.97 -24.30
C GLU A 330 -35.24 23.51 -23.15
N VAL A 331 -34.39 24.40 -22.62
CA VAL A 331 -33.34 24.07 -21.61
C VAL A 331 -33.91 23.30 -20.41
N LYS A 332 -34.97 23.81 -19.79
CA LYS A 332 -35.54 23.22 -18.57
C LYS A 332 -36.25 21.87 -18.83
N PRO A 333 -37.15 21.75 -19.82
CA PRO A 333 -37.72 20.45 -20.19
C PRO A 333 -36.68 19.42 -20.64
N ALA A 334 -35.64 19.86 -21.36
CA ALA A 334 -34.54 18.98 -21.77
C ALA A 334 -33.80 18.41 -20.56
N MET A 335 -33.46 19.28 -19.59
CA MET A 335 -32.76 18.84 -18.38
C MET A 335 -33.62 17.91 -17.52
N ARG A 336 -34.91 18.22 -17.29
CA ARG A 336 -35.80 17.33 -16.53
C ARG A 336 -35.86 15.92 -17.11
N ARG A 337 -36.05 15.82 -18.43
CA ARG A 337 -36.05 14.52 -19.11
C ARG A 337 -34.71 13.78 -19.01
N ALA A 338 -33.60 14.51 -18.95
CA ALA A 338 -32.29 13.92 -18.76
C ALA A 338 -32.11 13.41 -17.32
N THR A 339 -32.46 14.22 -16.32
CA THR A 339 -32.28 13.88 -14.89
C THR A 339 -33.26 12.82 -14.41
N ASP A 340 -34.48 12.77 -14.94
CA ASP A 340 -35.48 11.74 -14.64
C ASP A 340 -34.91 10.31 -14.82
N GLN A 341 -34.19 10.09 -15.92
CA GLN A 341 -33.59 8.79 -16.22
C GLN A 341 -32.24 8.60 -15.54
N LEU A 342 -31.40 9.65 -15.53
CA LEU A 342 -30.03 9.52 -15.06
C LEU A 342 -29.91 9.41 -13.55
N LEU A 343 -30.78 10.05 -12.77
CA LEU A 343 -30.70 10.00 -11.30
C LEU A 343 -30.94 8.57 -10.77
N VAL A 344 -31.83 7.80 -11.42
CA VAL A 344 -32.05 6.39 -11.07
C VAL A 344 -30.81 5.56 -11.40
N ALA A 345 -30.29 5.70 -12.62
CA ALA A 345 -29.10 4.98 -13.05
C ALA A 345 -27.89 5.32 -12.14
N PHE A 346 -27.64 6.60 -11.90
CA PHE A 346 -26.56 7.07 -11.03
C PHE A 346 -26.73 6.58 -9.59
N PHE A 347 -27.96 6.51 -9.06
CA PHE A 347 -28.18 5.97 -7.73
C PHE A 347 -27.85 4.48 -7.63
N ILE A 348 -28.23 3.68 -8.64
CA ILE A 348 -27.88 2.25 -8.70
C ILE A 348 -26.35 2.09 -8.67
N VAL A 349 -25.66 2.80 -9.56
CA VAL A 349 -24.19 2.72 -9.71
C VAL A 349 -23.48 3.26 -8.47
N THR A 350 -23.89 4.41 -7.97
CA THR A 350 -23.32 5.01 -6.76
C THR A 350 -23.49 4.07 -5.57
N GLY A 351 -24.69 3.52 -5.39
CA GLY A 351 -24.97 2.60 -4.28
C GLY A 351 -24.10 1.34 -4.32
N THR A 352 -23.92 0.74 -5.49
CA THR A 352 -23.07 -0.46 -5.65
C THR A 352 -21.60 -0.14 -5.43
N THR A 353 -21.13 0.99 -5.95
CA THR A 353 -19.74 1.43 -5.79
C THR A 353 -19.43 1.78 -4.33
N VAL A 354 -20.32 2.52 -3.65
CA VAL A 354 -20.22 2.84 -2.22
C VAL A 354 -20.16 1.56 -1.39
N LEU A 355 -21.01 0.57 -1.65
CA LEU A 355 -20.99 -0.71 -0.93
C LEU A 355 -19.69 -1.50 -1.19
N GLY A 356 -19.17 -1.46 -2.42
CA GLY A 356 -17.87 -2.03 -2.77
C GLY A 356 -16.73 -1.44 -1.95
N PHE A 357 -16.59 -0.11 -1.93
CA PHE A 357 -15.56 0.57 -1.14
C PHE A 357 -15.78 0.43 0.37
N ALA A 358 -17.01 0.63 0.85
CA ALA A 358 -17.36 0.57 2.27
C ALA A 358 -17.19 -0.83 2.87
N SER A 359 -17.18 -1.89 2.05
CA SER A 359 -16.88 -3.24 2.53
C SER A 359 -15.49 -3.35 3.17
N ASN A 360 -14.53 -2.52 2.73
CA ASN A 360 -13.19 -2.45 3.32
C ASN A 360 -13.21 -1.92 4.77
N ALA A 361 -14.28 -1.26 5.21
CA ALA A 361 -14.47 -0.90 6.61
C ALA A 361 -14.57 -2.14 7.54
N THR A 362 -14.75 -3.35 7.00
CA THR A 362 -14.71 -4.60 7.76
C THR A 362 -13.31 -5.16 7.98
N SER A 363 -12.28 -4.51 7.41
CA SER A 363 -10.87 -4.84 7.60
C SER A 363 -10.44 -4.67 9.05
N ARG A 364 -9.50 -5.52 9.49
CA ARG A 364 -8.85 -5.35 10.80
C ARG A 364 -7.78 -4.26 10.79
N LEU A 365 -7.23 -3.94 9.62
CA LEU A 365 -6.19 -2.93 9.43
C LEU A 365 -6.81 -1.55 9.23
N GLN A 366 -6.44 -0.58 10.08
CA GLN A 366 -6.98 0.77 10.08
C GLN A 366 -6.82 1.49 8.73
N PRO A 367 -5.65 1.52 8.08
CA PRO A 367 -5.46 2.25 6.83
C PRO A 367 -6.38 1.75 5.71
N ILE A 368 -6.65 0.44 5.67
CA ILE A 368 -7.58 -0.16 4.70
C ILE A 368 -9.03 0.25 5.00
N ARG A 369 -9.43 0.33 6.28
CA ARG A 369 -10.76 0.81 6.68
C ARG A 369 -10.97 2.25 6.25
N GLU A 370 -10.01 3.11 6.59
CA GLU A 370 -10.03 4.54 6.30
C GLU A 370 -10.05 4.81 4.80
N PHE A 371 -9.19 4.12 4.04
CA PHE A 371 -9.21 4.15 2.59
C PHE A 371 -10.60 3.81 2.03
N GLY A 372 -11.22 2.73 2.51
CA GLY A 372 -12.58 2.33 2.11
C GLY A 372 -13.65 3.37 2.42
N ILE A 373 -13.58 3.99 3.61
CA ILE A 373 -14.53 5.01 4.06
C ILE A 373 -14.37 6.31 3.25
N VAL A 374 -13.13 6.80 3.12
CA VAL A 374 -12.83 8.04 2.38
C VAL A 374 -13.22 7.90 0.91
N ALA A 375 -12.89 6.77 0.28
CA ALA A 375 -13.29 6.51 -1.11
C ALA A 375 -14.82 6.41 -1.26
N ALA A 376 -15.51 5.69 -0.36
CA ALA A 376 -16.97 5.58 -0.40
C ALA A 376 -17.67 6.95 -0.26
N ILE A 377 -17.20 7.79 0.67
CA ILE A 377 -17.72 9.15 0.86
C ILE A 377 -17.39 10.04 -0.35
N GLY A 378 -16.19 9.91 -0.90
CA GLY A 378 -15.80 10.57 -2.14
C GLY A 378 -16.73 10.22 -3.31
N ILE A 379 -17.16 8.96 -3.43
CA ILE A 379 -18.13 8.53 -4.45
C ILE A 379 -19.52 9.14 -4.20
N VAL A 380 -19.96 9.27 -2.94
CA VAL A 380 -21.20 10.00 -2.60
C VAL A 380 -21.08 11.48 -3.01
N PHE A 381 -19.94 12.12 -2.73
CA PHE A 381 -19.70 13.50 -3.18
C PHE A 381 -19.70 13.61 -4.70
N THR A 382 -19.07 12.67 -5.41
CA THR A 382 -19.12 12.58 -6.86
C THR A 382 -20.56 12.51 -7.38
N PHE A 383 -21.41 11.67 -6.79
CA PHE A 383 -22.83 11.59 -7.14
C PHE A 383 -23.55 12.93 -6.92
N LEU A 384 -23.36 13.57 -5.77
CA LEU A 384 -24.00 14.85 -5.48
C LEU A 384 -23.52 15.95 -6.43
N ILE A 385 -22.23 15.98 -6.75
CA ILE A 385 -21.64 17.03 -7.58
C ILE A 385 -22.03 16.82 -9.05
N PHE A 386 -21.85 15.62 -9.60
CA PHE A 386 -22.13 15.35 -11.02
C PHE A 386 -23.59 15.05 -11.31
N GLY A 387 -24.34 14.51 -10.36
CA GLY A 387 -25.77 14.22 -10.50
C GLY A 387 -26.69 15.40 -10.17
N ILE A 388 -26.26 16.36 -9.35
CA ILE A 388 -27.10 17.48 -8.90
C ILE A 388 -26.49 18.83 -9.28
N PHE A 389 -25.26 19.12 -8.83
CA PHE A 389 -24.64 20.42 -9.06
C PHE A 389 -24.37 20.69 -10.54
N LEU A 390 -23.76 19.75 -11.26
CA LEU A 390 -23.42 19.92 -12.67
C LEU A 390 -24.67 20.16 -13.57
N PRO A 391 -25.75 19.35 -13.48
CA PRO A 391 -27.00 19.63 -14.18
C PRO A 391 -27.59 21.01 -13.83
N ALA A 392 -27.62 21.38 -12.55
CA ALA A 392 -28.12 22.69 -12.13
C ALA A 392 -27.25 23.83 -12.69
N ALA A 393 -25.93 23.66 -12.71
CA ALA A 393 -25.00 24.64 -13.23
C ALA A 393 -25.18 24.81 -14.73
N LYS A 394 -25.36 23.70 -15.44
CA LYS A 394 -25.64 23.67 -16.87
C LYS A 394 -26.94 24.42 -17.23
N VAL A 395 -28.01 24.21 -16.46
CA VAL A 395 -29.27 24.97 -16.64
C VAL A 395 -29.04 26.47 -16.47
N VAL A 396 -28.33 26.89 -15.42
CA VAL A 396 -28.04 28.31 -15.18
C VAL A 396 -27.20 28.91 -16.31
N THR A 397 -26.15 28.21 -16.74
CA THR A 397 -25.27 28.71 -17.81
C THR A 397 -25.99 28.77 -19.15
N ASP A 398 -26.85 27.80 -19.49
CA ASP A 398 -27.57 27.82 -20.75
C ASP A 398 -28.71 28.85 -20.75
N ASP A 399 -29.42 29.05 -19.64
CA ASP A 399 -30.38 30.16 -19.49
C ASP A 399 -29.69 31.53 -19.68
N LEU A 400 -28.46 31.68 -19.17
CA LEU A 400 -27.65 32.90 -19.39
C LEU A 400 -27.19 33.01 -20.85
N ARG A 401 -26.77 31.92 -21.48
CA ARG A 401 -26.36 31.90 -22.89
C ARG A 401 -27.50 32.30 -23.82
N VAL A 402 -28.70 31.76 -23.60
CA VAL A 402 -29.91 32.13 -24.36
C VAL A 402 -30.26 33.60 -24.12
N ARG A 403 -30.09 34.11 -22.90
CA ARG A 403 -30.39 35.52 -22.58
C ARG A 403 -29.40 36.51 -23.21
N PHE A 404 -28.13 36.15 -23.33
CA PHE A 404 -27.06 37.02 -23.82
C PHE A 404 -26.58 36.67 -25.24
N ASP A 405 -27.28 35.77 -25.95
CA ASP A 405 -26.98 35.31 -27.32
C ASP A 405 -25.52 34.85 -27.50
N LEU A 406 -25.01 34.08 -26.54
CA LEU A 406 -23.64 33.55 -26.56
C LEU A 406 -23.55 32.32 -27.47
N PRO A 407 -22.46 32.16 -28.24
CA PRO A 407 -22.30 31.03 -29.15
C PRO A 407 -22.16 29.69 -28.41
N THR A 408 -22.78 28.65 -28.96
CA THR A 408 -22.62 27.25 -28.55
C THR A 408 -21.77 26.50 -29.57
N PHE A 409 -20.96 25.56 -29.10
CA PHE A 409 -20.10 24.73 -29.94
C PHE A 409 -20.43 23.25 -29.73
N GLY A 410 -20.43 22.46 -30.80
CA GLY A 410 -20.46 20.99 -30.70
C GLY A 410 -21.70 20.39 -30.03
N GLU A 411 -22.92 20.78 -30.42
CA GLU A 411 -24.18 20.33 -29.79
C GLU A 411 -24.57 18.87 -30.06
N ARG A 412 -23.87 18.17 -30.96
CA ARG A 412 -24.20 16.78 -31.30
C ARG A 412 -23.74 15.81 -30.20
N PRO A 413 -24.58 14.83 -29.81
CA PRO A 413 -24.19 13.82 -28.85
C PRO A 413 -23.08 12.91 -29.40
N LEU A 414 -22.34 12.28 -28.47
CA LEU A 414 -21.33 11.28 -28.78
C LEU A 414 -22.00 9.96 -29.20
N GLY A 415 -21.62 9.40 -30.35
CA GLY A 415 -21.98 8.04 -30.75
C GLY A 415 -23.29 7.86 -31.54
N GLU A 416 -23.50 8.60 -32.64
CA GLU A 416 -24.64 8.39 -33.55
C GLU A 416 -24.76 6.93 -34.06
N GLU A 417 -26.00 6.44 -34.17
CA GLU A 417 -26.35 5.10 -34.66
C GLU A 417 -25.76 4.84 -36.05
N GLY A 418 -24.72 4.00 -36.11
CA GLY A 418 -24.05 3.62 -37.37
C GLY A 418 -22.52 3.53 -37.31
N SER A 419 -21.90 3.89 -36.19
CA SER A 419 -20.44 3.82 -36.00
C SER A 419 -19.87 2.39 -36.11
N LEU A 420 -18.57 2.29 -36.42
CA LEU A 420 -17.84 1.02 -36.45
C LEU A 420 -17.91 0.28 -35.10
N LEU A 421 -17.88 1.02 -33.98
CA LEU A 421 -18.08 0.50 -32.62
C LEU A 421 -19.46 -0.12 -32.43
N GLY A 422 -20.54 0.55 -32.90
CA GLY A 422 -21.89 0.00 -32.79
C GLY A 422 -22.07 -1.34 -33.55
N ARG A 423 -21.34 -1.52 -34.66
CA ARG A 423 -21.33 -2.79 -35.42
C ARG A 423 -20.59 -3.89 -34.67
N THR A 424 -19.41 -3.63 -34.11
CA THR A 424 -18.64 -4.63 -33.37
C THR A 424 -19.33 -5.03 -32.07
N LEU A 425 -19.91 -4.09 -31.33
CA LEU A 425 -20.65 -4.37 -30.09
C LEU A 425 -21.85 -5.27 -30.32
N SER A 426 -22.57 -5.11 -31.46
CA SER A 426 -23.71 -5.96 -31.80
C SER A 426 -23.36 -7.45 -32.02
N SER A 427 -22.07 -7.79 -32.15
CA SER A 427 -21.62 -9.18 -32.21
C SER A 427 -21.93 -9.96 -30.92
N SER A 428 -21.97 -9.28 -29.76
CA SER A 428 -22.36 -9.89 -28.48
C SER A 428 -23.79 -10.44 -28.51
N VAL A 429 -24.72 -9.69 -29.13
CA VAL A 429 -26.13 -10.10 -29.28
C VAL A 429 -26.27 -11.26 -30.28
N VAL A 430 -25.48 -11.24 -31.36
CA VAL A 430 -25.43 -12.36 -32.32
C VAL A 430 -24.92 -13.64 -31.63
N LEU A 431 -23.87 -13.52 -30.82
CA LEU A 431 -23.31 -14.61 -30.05
C LEU A 431 -24.31 -15.15 -29.02
N ALA A 432 -25.01 -14.27 -28.30
CA ALA A 432 -26.08 -14.64 -27.37
C ALA A 432 -27.22 -15.38 -28.09
N ARG A 433 -27.65 -14.89 -29.27
CA ARG A 433 -28.70 -15.55 -30.07
C ARG A 433 -28.31 -16.97 -30.49
N LYS A 434 -27.09 -17.15 -30.98
CA LYS A 434 -26.62 -18.44 -31.53
C LYS A 434 -26.24 -19.44 -30.44
N SER A 435 -25.60 -18.96 -29.36
CA SER A 435 -24.83 -19.81 -28.46
C SER A 435 -24.87 -19.39 -26.98
N ALA A 436 -25.95 -18.75 -26.49
CA ALA A 436 -26.05 -18.27 -25.09
C ALA A 436 -25.60 -19.30 -24.04
N THR A 437 -26.06 -20.55 -24.14
CA THR A 437 -25.68 -21.61 -23.18
C THR A 437 -24.17 -21.90 -23.19
N VAL A 438 -23.54 -21.87 -24.36
CA VAL A 438 -22.08 -22.11 -24.49
C VAL A 438 -21.31 -20.94 -23.88
N VAL A 439 -21.73 -19.70 -24.13
CA VAL A 439 -21.09 -18.51 -23.55
C VAL A 439 -21.14 -18.55 -22.02
N VAL A 440 -22.31 -18.84 -21.45
CA VAL A 440 -22.47 -18.94 -20.00
C VAL A 440 -21.68 -20.12 -19.43
N ALA A 441 -21.68 -21.28 -20.09
CA ALA A 441 -20.89 -22.44 -19.66
C ALA A 441 -19.37 -22.14 -19.67
N VAL A 442 -18.88 -21.46 -20.70
CA VAL A 442 -17.47 -21.03 -20.78
C VAL A 442 -17.16 -20.00 -19.68
N ALA A 443 -18.05 -19.03 -19.44
CA ALA A 443 -17.86 -18.06 -18.36
C ALA A 443 -17.79 -18.72 -16.98
N VAL A 444 -18.66 -19.70 -16.70
CA VAL A 444 -18.62 -20.50 -15.46
C VAL A 444 -17.32 -21.32 -15.38
N ALA A 445 -16.91 -21.98 -16.47
CA ALA A 445 -15.68 -22.75 -16.49
C ALA A 445 -14.45 -21.88 -16.24
N LEU A 446 -14.37 -20.71 -16.89
CA LEU A 446 -13.31 -19.73 -16.66
C LEU A 446 -13.31 -19.23 -15.22
N THR A 447 -14.48 -18.93 -14.65
CA THR A 447 -14.61 -18.50 -13.24
C THR A 447 -14.08 -19.58 -12.29
N LEU A 448 -14.40 -20.85 -12.53
CA LEU A 448 -13.91 -21.95 -11.69
C LEU A 448 -12.40 -22.15 -11.84
N VAL A 449 -11.88 -22.15 -13.07
CA VAL A 449 -10.45 -22.33 -13.36
C VAL A 449 -9.64 -21.17 -12.80
N SER A 450 -10.03 -19.93 -13.08
CA SER A 450 -9.35 -18.73 -12.58
C SER A 450 -9.48 -18.59 -11.06
N GLY A 451 -10.63 -18.94 -10.48
CA GLY A 451 -10.81 -18.95 -9.02
C GLY A 451 -9.93 -19.97 -8.30
N VAL A 452 -9.80 -21.19 -8.82
CA VAL A 452 -8.86 -22.20 -8.28
C VAL A 452 -7.41 -21.79 -8.53
N TYR A 453 -7.10 -21.22 -9.69
CA TYR A 453 -5.77 -20.71 -9.97
C TYR A 453 -5.42 -19.55 -9.01
N ALA A 454 -6.35 -18.67 -8.69
CA ALA A 454 -6.13 -17.55 -7.78
C ALA A 454 -5.77 -17.95 -6.34
N THR A 455 -6.00 -19.19 -5.90
CA THR A 455 -5.64 -19.61 -4.53
C THR A 455 -4.12 -19.69 -4.29
N GLY A 456 -3.30 -19.52 -5.32
CA GLY A 456 -1.84 -19.47 -5.21
C GLY A 456 -1.26 -18.08 -5.49
N ILE A 457 -2.00 -17.02 -5.18
CA ILE A 457 -1.46 -15.66 -5.15
C ILE A 457 -0.66 -15.50 -3.86
N ASP A 458 0.56 -14.98 -3.96
CA ASP A 458 1.40 -14.71 -2.80
C ASP A 458 0.89 -13.50 -1.99
N THR A 459 1.17 -13.45 -0.70
CA THR A 459 0.83 -12.33 0.19
C THR A 459 2.11 -11.72 0.72
N THR A 460 2.25 -10.40 0.62
CA THR A 460 3.46 -9.69 1.03
C THR A 460 3.12 -8.48 1.88
N PHE A 461 4.02 -8.18 2.82
CA PHE A 461 4.05 -6.92 3.55
C PHE A 461 5.49 -6.69 4.02
N SER A 462 6.12 -5.63 3.54
CA SER A 462 7.46 -5.21 3.95
C SER A 462 7.63 -3.70 3.74
N ASN A 463 8.71 -3.11 4.27
CA ASN A 463 9.03 -1.71 4.01
C ASN A 463 9.29 -1.47 2.52
N GLU A 464 9.92 -2.44 1.83
CA GLU A 464 10.21 -2.39 0.38
C GLU A 464 8.97 -2.17 -0.50
N ASP A 465 7.80 -2.68 -0.09
CA ASP A 465 6.54 -2.47 -0.83
C ASP A 465 6.22 -0.96 -0.96
N PHE A 466 6.66 -0.14 -0.01
CA PHE A 466 6.41 1.30 0.06
C PHE A 466 7.60 2.16 -0.35
N LEU A 467 8.73 1.52 -0.67
CA LEU A 467 9.93 2.22 -1.12
C LEU A 467 9.87 2.52 -2.64
N PRO A 468 10.60 3.57 -3.08
CA PRO A 468 10.77 3.84 -4.50
C PRO A 468 11.65 2.75 -5.15
N PRO A 469 11.56 2.53 -6.47
CA PRO A 469 12.48 1.64 -7.17
C PRO A 469 13.93 2.13 -7.04
N GLU A 470 14.89 1.21 -7.08
CA GLU A 470 16.34 1.50 -7.00
C GLU A 470 16.78 2.56 -8.03
N GLU A 471 16.36 2.39 -9.27
CA GLU A 471 16.59 3.38 -10.33
C GLU A 471 15.32 4.20 -10.55
N THR A 472 15.43 5.51 -10.39
CA THR A 472 14.36 6.44 -10.78
C THR A 472 14.05 6.26 -12.26
N PRO A 473 12.79 5.96 -12.64
CA PRO A 473 12.44 5.81 -14.04
C PRO A 473 12.79 7.06 -14.85
N ALA A 474 13.38 6.88 -16.03
CA ALA A 474 13.85 7.99 -16.88
C ALA A 474 12.78 9.04 -17.24
N TYR A 475 11.49 8.70 -17.16
CA TYR A 475 10.40 9.65 -17.40
C TYR A 475 10.20 10.63 -16.22
N LEU A 476 10.64 10.29 -15.01
CA LEU A 476 10.58 11.15 -13.83
C LEU A 476 11.76 12.13 -13.77
N GLU A 477 12.95 11.73 -14.23
CA GLU A 477 14.17 12.58 -14.23
C GLU A 477 14.05 13.85 -15.10
N VAL A 478 13.11 13.87 -16.04
CA VAL A 478 12.92 14.97 -17.00
C VAL A 478 11.83 15.94 -16.56
N LEU A 479 11.14 15.66 -15.44
CA LEU A 479 10.07 16.53 -14.96
C LEU A 479 10.64 17.88 -14.47
N PRO A 480 9.99 19.01 -14.79
CA PRO A 480 10.41 20.31 -14.28
C PRO A 480 9.98 20.50 -12.83
N GLU A 481 10.71 21.32 -12.07
CA GLU A 481 10.28 21.83 -10.77
C GLU A 481 8.87 22.45 -10.85
N PRO A 482 7.96 22.19 -9.89
CA PRO A 482 8.13 21.43 -8.64
C PRO A 482 7.77 19.93 -8.73
N PHE A 483 7.69 19.35 -9.94
CA PHE A 483 7.28 17.96 -10.16
C PHE A 483 8.45 16.98 -10.27
N ALA A 484 9.68 17.48 -10.21
CA ALA A 484 10.87 16.64 -10.15
C ALA A 484 10.88 15.93 -8.79
N PRO A 485 10.93 14.59 -8.74
CA PRO A 485 11.02 13.89 -7.47
C PRO A 485 12.37 14.13 -6.81
N GLU A 486 12.41 13.94 -5.50
CA GLU A 486 13.66 13.91 -4.76
C GLU A 486 14.55 12.71 -5.17
N THR A 487 15.82 12.76 -4.76
CA THR A 487 16.73 11.64 -4.97
C THR A 487 16.55 10.63 -3.84
N TYR A 488 16.14 9.42 -4.18
CA TYR A 488 15.96 8.34 -3.22
C TYR A 488 17.18 7.41 -3.24
N THR A 489 17.68 7.06 -2.07
CA THR A 489 18.90 6.27 -1.90
C THR A 489 18.67 5.01 -1.09
N VAL A 490 17.57 4.94 -0.33
CA VAL A 490 17.31 3.84 0.61
C VAL A 490 17.26 2.49 -0.09
N THR A 491 16.54 2.38 -1.22
CA THR A 491 16.41 1.12 -1.96
C THR A 491 17.75 0.65 -2.52
N GLU A 492 18.52 1.55 -3.15
CA GLU A 492 19.86 1.24 -3.67
C GLU A 492 20.79 0.78 -2.54
N VAL A 493 20.78 1.51 -1.42
CA VAL A 493 21.62 1.20 -0.27
C VAL A 493 21.24 -0.13 0.38
N THR A 494 19.94 -0.42 0.52
CA THR A 494 19.44 -1.68 1.08
C THR A 494 19.88 -2.86 0.20
N ASN A 495 19.62 -2.79 -1.11
CA ASN A 495 20.07 -3.80 -2.08
C ASN A 495 21.60 -3.98 -2.04
N PHE A 496 22.35 -2.88 -1.94
CA PHE A 496 23.81 -2.91 -1.83
C PHE A 496 24.29 -3.61 -0.56
N LEU A 497 23.65 -3.34 0.59
CA LEU A 497 23.98 -3.98 1.86
C LEU A 497 23.74 -5.50 1.80
N GLU A 498 22.59 -5.91 1.27
CA GLU A 498 22.24 -7.32 1.07
C GLU A 498 23.22 -8.06 0.14
N GLU A 499 23.62 -7.42 -0.96
CA GLU A 499 24.54 -8.01 -1.93
C GLU A 499 25.97 -8.10 -1.39
N LYS A 500 26.46 -7.03 -0.76
CA LYS A 500 27.89 -6.87 -0.43
C LYS A 500 28.28 -7.35 0.94
N PHE A 501 27.41 -7.32 1.95
CA PHE A 501 27.77 -7.72 3.31
C PHE A 501 27.19 -9.09 3.59
N ALA A 502 27.98 -9.99 4.19
CA ALA A 502 27.43 -11.21 4.79
C ALA A 502 26.49 -10.67 5.83
N SER A 503 25.20 -10.83 5.61
CA SER A 503 24.18 -10.04 6.30
C SER A 503 24.52 -10.04 7.78
N ALA A 504 25.02 -8.90 8.30
CA ALA A 504 25.19 -8.74 9.73
C ALA A 504 23.82 -8.70 10.41
N GLU A 505 22.77 -8.52 9.60
CA GLU A 505 21.38 -8.86 9.83
C GLU A 505 21.06 -10.11 9.00
N ASP A 506 21.48 -11.31 9.43
CA ASP A 506 20.70 -12.48 9.05
C ASP A 506 19.26 -12.17 9.46
N ASP A 507 18.27 -12.34 8.58
CA ASP A 507 16.85 -12.21 8.93
C ASP A 507 16.64 -12.88 10.29
N THR A 508 16.39 -12.10 11.34
CA THR A 508 16.33 -12.66 12.69
C THR A 508 14.89 -12.87 13.10
N VAL A 509 14.70 -13.88 13.92
CA VAL A 509 13.46 -14.03 14.68
C VAL A 509 13.78 -14.08 16.15
N THR A 510 13.00 -13.35 16.93
CA THR A 510 13.19 -13.29 18.38
C THR A 510 12.16 -14.20 19.05
N ILE A 511 12.60 -14.98 20.03
CA ILE A 511 11.70 -15.70 20.92
C ILE A 511 11.77 -15.02 22.28
N TYR A 512 10.66 -14.42 22.67
CA TYR A 512 10.47 -13.86 24.01
C TYR A 512 10.01 -14.95 24.95
N VAL A 513 10.70 -15.14 26.07
CA VAL A 513 10.49 -16.22 27.03
C VAL A 513 10.15 -15.62 28.39
N GLU A 514 9.01 -15.97 28.96
CA GLU A 514 8.55 -15.52 30.28
C GLU A 514 8.46 -16.67 31.28
N GLY A 515 9.24 -16.57 32.35
CA GLY A 515 9.27 -17.58 33.39
C GLY A 515 10.34 -17.31 34.44
N PRO A 516 10.36 -18.05 35.56
CA PRO A 516 11.40 -17.91 36.57
C PRO A 516 12.74 -18.42 36.02
N LEU A 517 13.55 -17.53 35.44
CA LEU A 517 14.84 -17.90 34.84
C LEU A 517 15.93 -18.28 35.86
N ARG A 518 15.59 -18.27 37.15
CA ARG A 518 16.45 -18.76 38.23
C ARG A 518 16.34 -20.28 38.44
N GLU A 519 15.31 -20.93 37.88
CA GLU A 519 15.11 -22.37 38.03
C GLU A 519 16.21 -23.16 37.31
N GLU A 520 16.62 -24.28 37.90
CA GLU A 520 17.75 -25.11 37.43
C GLU A 520 17.64 -25.52 35.94
N TYR A 521 16.41 -25.66 35.43
CA TYR A 521 16.16 -26.05 34.04
C TYR A 521 15.99 -24.88 33.06
N ALA A 522 16.17 -23.64 33.49
CA ALA A 522 15.85 -22.47 32.67
C ALA A 522 16.77 -22.35 31.44
N LEU A 523 18.09 -22.42 31.66
CA LEU A 523 19.06 -22.40 30.57
C LEU A 523 19.03 -23.70 29.76
N GLU A 524 18.77 -24.84 30.41
CA GLU A 524 18.54 -26.13 29.72
C GLU A 524 17.37 -26.02 28.73
N SER A 525 16.29 -25.33 29.09
CA SER A 525 15.14 -25.10 28.20
C SER A 525 15.53 -24.34 26.93
N ILE A 526 16.31 -23.26 27.06
CA ILE A 526 16.81 -22.48 25.92
C ILE A 526 17.72 -23.37 25.06
N GLN A 527 18.68 -24.06 25.68
CA GLN A 527 19.63 -24.91 24.97
C GLN A 527 18.93 -26.09 24.25
N HIS A 528 17.89 -26.67 24.86
CA HIS A 528 17.10 -27.74 24.27
C HIS A 528 16.31 -27.25 23.04
N ALA A 529 15.72 -26.06 23.11
CA ALA A 529 14.99 -25.47 21.97
C ALA A 529 15.89 -25.30 20.74
N ASN A 530 17.18 -24.98 20.95
CA ASN A 530 18.19 -24.79 19.90
C ASN A 530 18.60 -26.08 19.18
N ARG A 531 18.30 -27.27 19.74
CA ARG A 531 18.71 -28.55 19.15
C ARG A 531 17.78 -28.94 17.99
N ASN A 532 18.37 -29.40 16.89
CA ASN A 532 17.68 -29.75 15.65
C ASN A 532 16.69 -28.65 15.22
N PRO A 533 17.20 -27.44 14.92
CA PRO A 533 16.34 -26.37 14.47
C PRO A 533 15.70 -26.72 13.11
N PRO A 534 14.53 -26.15 12.79
CA PRO A 534 13.93 -26.27 11.46
C PRO A 534 14.85 -25.75 10.35
N ASP A 535 14.55 -26.13 9.10
CA ASP A 535 15.41 -25.79 7.95
C ASP A 535 15.46 -24.28 7.65
N SER A 536 14.50 -23.49 8.11
CA SER A 536 14.52 -22.03 7.93
C SER A 536 15.57 -21.31 8.77
N PHE A 537 16.08 -21.93 9.83
CA PHE A 537 17.09 -21.38 10.74
C PHE A 537 18.50 -21.69 10.25
N LEU A 538 19.44 -20.76 10.46
CA LEU A 538 20.86 -21.06 10.34
C LEU A 538 21.28 -22.00 11.48
N ALA A 539 22.11 -22.99 11.16
CA ALA A 539 22.48 -24.03 12.10
C ALA A 539 23.86 -24.59 11.83
N THR A 540 24.64 -24.79 12.90
CA THR A 540 25.93 -25.48 12.88
C THR A 540 25.82 -26.72 13.76
N ASP A 541 26.23 -27.89 13.25
CA ASP A 541 26.19 -29.17 14.00
C ASP A 541 24.83 -29.51 14.63
N ARG A 542 23.73 -29.15 13.95
CA ARG A 542 22.34 -29.30 14.42
C ARG A 542 21.99 -28.45 15.64
N GLN A 543 22.74 -27.40 15.94
CA GLN A 543 22.34 -26.35 16.85
C GLN A 543 22.02 -25.09 16.07
N ALA A 544 20.93 -24.41 16.45
CA ALA A 544 20.56 -23.12 15.88
C ALA A 544 21.65 -22.09 16.15
N ASP A 545 21.95 -21.29 15.14
CA ASP A 545 22.73 -20.07 15.34
C ASP A 545 21.84 -19.06 16.07
N SER A 546 22.21 -18.73 17.31
CA SER A 546 21.37 -17.91 18.19
C SER A 546 22.21 -17.10 19.18
N ALA A 547 21.74 -15.89 19.47
CA ALA A 547 22.25 -15.03 20.54
C ALA A 547 21.28 -15.07 21.73
N SER A 548 21.81 -15.28 22.93
CA SER A 548 21.03 -15.37 24.17
C SER A 548 21.90 -15.14 25.41
N ILE A 549 21.31 -15.20 26.59
CA ILE A 549 22.08 -15.18 27.85
C ILE A 549 23.14 -16.30 27.92
N ILE A 550 22.91 -17.45 27.26
CA ILE A 550 23.88 -18.56 27.22
C ILE A 550 25.16 -18.13 26.47
N THR A 551 25.02 -17.44 25.34
CA THR A 551 26.17 -16.99 24.55
C THR A 551 26.97 -15.93 25.29
N VAL A 552 26.31 -15.05 26.06
CA VAL A 552 27.00 -14.07 26.93
C VAL A 552 27.77 -14.75 28.06
N ILE A 553 27.17 -15.75 28.73
CA ILE A 553 27.83 -16.56 29.77
C ILE A 553 29.08 -17.25 29.20
N GLN A 554 28.99 -17.86 28.02
CA GLN A 554 30.11 -18.54 27.37
C GLN A 554 31.20 -17.53 26.95
N GLY A 555 30.82 -16.43 26.31
CA GLY A 555 31.75 -15.38 25.91
C GLY A 555 32.52 -14.77 27.08
N TYR A 556 31.86 -14.51 28.21
CA TYR A 556 32.53 -14.01 29.41
C TYR A 556 33.38 -15.10 30.10
N SER A 557 32.94 -16.36 30.08
CA SER A 557 33.75 -17.51 30.54
C SER A 557 35.06 -17.61 29.77
N ASP A 558 35.05 -17.27 28.48
CA ASP A 558 36.26 -17.29 27.68
C ASP A 558 37.31 -16.27 28.11
N GLN A 559 36.84 -15.10 28.56
CA GLN A 559 37.67 -13.99 29.00
C GLN A 559 38.09 -14.10 30.48
N SER A 560 37.28 -14.76 31.32
CA SER A 560 37.47 -14.82 32.77
C SER A 560 37.61 -16.27 33.28
N PRO A 561 38.86 -16.73 33.56
CA PRO A 561 39.09 -18.07 34.13
C PRO A 561 38.45 -18.30 35.51
N GLU A 562 38.13 -17.24 36.24
CA GLU A 562 37.40 -17.32 37.51
C GLU A 562 35.91 -17.57 37.29
N PHE A 563 35.31 -16.87 36.33
CA PHE A 563 33.91 -17.08 35.97
C PHE A 563 33.71 -18.44 35.28
N ARG A 564 34.63 -18.85 34.39
CA ARG A 564 34.60 -20.19 33.79
C ARG A 564 34.53 -21.30 34.83
N ARG A 565 35.38 -21.25 35.87
CA ARG A 565 35.37 -22.22 36.98
C ARG A 565 34.08 -22.16 37.80
N LEU A 566 33.41 -21.01 37.86
CA LEU A 566 32.11 -20.88 38.50
C LEU A 566 31.04 -21.56 37.66
N VAL A 567 31.03 -21.37 36.35
CA VAL A 567 30.11 -22.04 35.41
C VAL A 567 30.33 -23.55 35.45
N GLU A 568 31.56 -24.03 35.25
CA GLU A 568 31.92 -25.47 35.27
C GLU A 568 31.55 -26.18 36.58
N ARG A 569 31.57 -25.48 37.73
CA ARG A 569 31.18 -26.08 39.01
C ARG A 569 29.67 -26.26 39.15
N ASN A 570 28.90 -25.44 38.44
CA ASN A 570 27.45 -25.41 38.49
C ASN A 570 26.80 -26.03 37.24
N ASP A 571 27.60 -26.54 36.32
CA ASP A 571 27.19 -27.38 35.20
C ASP A 571 27.27 -28.85 35.66
N ILE A 572 26.12 -29.44 35.97
CA ILE A 572 26.04 -30.80 36.53
C ILE A 572 26.20 -31.86 35.43
N ASN A 573 25.78 -31.54 34.21
CA ASN A 573 25.67 -32.49 33.10
C ASN A 573 26.87 -32.43 32.13
N ASP A 574 27.79 -31.47 32.34
CA ASP A 574 29.02 -31.22 31.58
C ASP A 574 28.73 -30.89 30.10
N ASP A 575 27.65 -30.14 29.84
CA ASP A 575 27.25 -29.71 28.50
C ASP A 575 27.62 -28.26 28.16
N GLY A 576 28.29 -27.57 29.09
CA GLY A 576 28.81 -26.21 28.95
C GLY A 576 27.80 -25.12 29.33
N VAL A 577 26.65 -25.48 29.88
CA VAL A 577 25.62 -24.56 30.37
C VAL A 577 25.41 -24.81 31.88
N PRO A 578 25.41 -23.76 32.72
CA PRO A 578 25.18 -23.96 34.15
C PRO A 578 23.70 -24.32 34.40
N ASP A 579 23.48 -25.32 35.25
CA ASP A 579 22.14 -25.81 35.62
C ASP A 579 21.84 -25.61 37.11
N ASP A 580 22.84 -25.24 37.92
CA ASP A 580 22.71 -25.03 39.37
C ASP A 580 23.12 -23.60 39.77
N ASN A 581 22.59 -23.10 40.88
CA ASN A 581 22.89 -21.78 41.44
C ASN A 581 22.89 -20.64 40.40
N LEU A 582 21.93 -20.66 39.46
CA LEU A 582 21.84 -19.67 38.38
C LEU A 582 21.81 -18.24 38.89
N GLU A 583 21.20 -17.99 40.05
CA GLU A 583 21.20 -16.69 40.70
C GLU A 583 22.61 -16.14 40.95
N LEU A 584 23.53 -16.99 41.45
CA LEU A 584 24.93 -16.60 41.64
C LEU A 584 25.65 -16.37 40.31
N ILE A 585 25.33 -17.17 39.28
CA ILE A 585 25.90 -16.99 37.93
C ILE A 585 25.49 -15.61 37.38
N TYR A 586 24.20 -15.30 37.41
CA TYR A 586 23.68 -14.02 36.92
C TYR A 586 24.19 -12.83 37.74
N ASP A 587 24.22 -12.92 39.08
CA ASP A 587 24.78 -11.86 39.93
C ASP A 587 26.23 -11.56 39.53
N ARG A 588 27.04 -12.60 39.34
CA ARG A 588 28.45 -12.44 38.93
C ARG A 588 28.62 -11.94 37.51
N LEU A 589 27.72 -12.30 36.61
CA LEU A 589 27.72 -11.82 35.23
C LEU A 589 27.33 -10.34 35.17
N LEU A 590 26.31 -9.94 35.93
CA LEU A 590 25.83 -8.55 36.01
C LEU A 590 26.76 -7.63 36.82
N ASP A 591 27.59 -8.17 37.71
CA ASP A 591 28.68 -7.45 38.37
C ASP A 591 29.95 -7.31 37.49
N SER A 592 29.92 -7.85 36.26
CA SER A 592 31.08 -7.90 35.36
C SER A 592 30.98 -6.88 34.22
N PRO A 593 32.06 -6.69 33.44
CA PRO A 593 32.00 -5.89 32.21
C PRO A 593 30.99 -6.40 31.17
N ALA A 594 30.55 -7.66 31.27
CA ALA A 594 29.52 -8.24 30.39
C ALA A 594 28.09 -7.85 30.79
N ARG A 595 27.90 -6.99 31.82
CA ARG A 595 26.58 -6.57 32.30
C ARG A 595 25.69 -6.02 31.18
N GLU A 596 26.22 -5.10 30.37
CA GLU A 596 25.45 -4.46 29.30
C GLU A 596 24.94 -5.49 28.29
N GLN A 597 25.85 -6.34 27.79
CA GLN A 597 25.50 -7.45 26.90
C GLN A 597 24.54 -8.46 27.53
N ALA A 598 24.66 -8.72 28.84
CA ALA A 598 23.76 -9.65 29.52
C ALA A 598 22.33 -9.10 29.55
N LEU A 599 22.16 -7.81 29.84
CA LEU A 599 20.84 -7.15 29.94
C LEU A 599 20.14 -6.99 28.59
N GLU A 600 20.84 -7.18 27.48
CA GLU A 600 20.21 -7.34 26.16
C GLU A 600 19.39 -8.64 26.08
N TYR A 601 19.72 -9.69 26.85
CA TYR A 601 19.07 -11.02 26.69
C TYR A 601 18.35 -11.53 27.94
N ILE A 602 18.56 -10.94 29.11
CA ILE A 602 17.86 -11.30 30.35
C ILE A 602 17.42 -10.05 31.12
N SER A 603 16.21 -10.05 31.65
CA SER A 603 15.71 -8.92 32.44
C SER A 603 16.40 -8.81 33.79
N ASP A 604 16.45 -7.60 34.35
CA ASP A 604 17.00 -7.34 35.68
C ASP A 604 16.31 -8.19 36.76
N ASP A 605 15.01 -8.41 36.63
CA ASP A 605 14.23 -9.21 37.58
C ASP A 605 14.32 -10.73 37.31
N ARG A 606 14.92 -11.13 36.18
CA ARG A 606 15.16 -12.51 35.72
C ARG A 606 13.86 -13.30 35.56
N ARG A 607 12.81 -12.62 35.12
CA ARG A 607 11.52 -13.25 34.75
C ARG A 607 11.28 -13.33 33.26
N SER A 608 12.15 -12.72 32.47
CA SER A 608 12.04 -12.70 31.03
C SER A 608 13.42 -12.77 30.39
N ALA A 609 13.48 -13.44 29.24
CA ALA A 609 14.65 -13.51 28.39
C ALA A 609 14.23 -13.40 26.93
N GLN A 610 15.15 -12.90 26.10
CA GLN A 610 15.01 -13.00 24.66
C GLN A 610 16.11 -13.88 24.07
N VAL A 611 15.74 -14.64 23.04
CA VAL A 611 16.64 -15.46 22.25
C VAL A 611 16.48 -15.07 20.80
N VAL A 612 17.55 -14.52 20.22
CA VAL A 612 17.56 -14.05 18.83
C VAL A 612 18.16 -15.15 17.97
N TYR A 613 17.44 -15.57 16.95
CA TYR A 613 17.85 -16.64 16.06
C TYR A 613 18.10 -16.11 14.65
N SER A 614 19.22 -16.52 14.05
CA SER A 614 19.52 -16.20 12.66
C SER A 614 18.79 -17.15 11.70
N THR A 615 18.23 -16.61 10.62
CA THR A 615 17.50 -17.39 9.60
C THR A 615 18.22 -17.37 8.25
N LYS A 616 17.84 -18.30 7.37
CA LYS A 616 18.44 -18.43 6.03
C LYS A 616 17.81 -17.43 5.07
N SER A 617 18.63 -16.73 4.29
CA SER A 617 18.26 -15.69 3.30
C SER A 617 17.39 -16.15 2.10
N GLY A 618 16.73 -17.30 2.17
CA GLY A 618 15.81 -17.79 1.14
C GLY A 618 14.56 -18.47 1.69
N ALA A 619 14.38 -18.49 3.01
CA ALA A 619 13.14 -18.94 3.64
C ALA A 619 12.10 -17.83 3.54
N SER A 620 10.84 -18.18 3.26
CA SER A 620 9.77 -17.17 3.24
C SER A 620 9.41 -16.71 4.66
N GLN A 621 8.90 -15.48 4.82
CA GLN A 621 8.45 -14.99 6.13
C GLN A 621 7.41 -15.92 6.79
N ASP A 622 6.53 -16.57 6.00
CA ASP A 622 5.58 -17.58 6.49
C ASP A 622 6.27 -18.83 7.05
N GLU A 623 7.31 -19.31 6.35
CA GLU A 623 8.10 -20.46 6.77
C GLU A 623 8.88 -20.14 8.05
N ILE A 624 9.57 -19.00 8.09
CA ILE A 624 10.31 -18.52 9.26
C ILE A 624 9.37 -18.37 10.46
N THR A 625 8.23 -17.69 10.29
CA THR A 625 7.26 -17.48 11.38
C THR A 625 6.66 -18.79 11.90
N ARG A 626 6.33 -19.72 10.99
CA ARG A 626 5.79 -21.03 11.36
C ARG A 626 6.81 -21.84 12.15
N ASP A 627 8.05 -21.84 11.69
CA ASP A 627 9.14 -22.57 12.32
C ASP A 627 9.57 -21.92 13.65
N ALA A 628 9.53 -20.59 13.75
CA ALA A 628 9.77 -19.87 15.00
C ALA A 628 8.73 -20.19 16.07
N ARG A 629 7.45 -20.30 15.69
CA ARG A 629 6.40 -20.80 16.61
C ARG A 629 6.68 -22.25 17.04
N LEU A 630 7.13 -23.10 16.12
CA LEU A 630 7.53 -24.48 16.47
C LEU A 630 8.74 -24.54 17.41
N VAL A 631 9.66 -23.57 17.34
CA VAL A 631 10.79 -23.47 18.27
C VAL A 631 10.32 -22.89 19.61
N ALA A 632 9.45 -21.88 19.61
CA ALA A 632 8.85 -21.30 20.81
C ALA A 632 8.09 -22.36 21.63
N ASP A 633 7.32 -23.24 20.97
CA ASP A 633 6.60 -24.36 21.60
C ASP A 633 7.53 -25.40 22.26
N ARG A 634 8.84 -25.38 22.00
CA ARG A 634 9.83 -26.29 22.64
C ARG A 634 10.27 -25.80 24.01
N TYR A 635 10.04 -24.53 24.33
CA TYR A 635 10.40 -23.98 25.63
C TYR A 635 9.49 -24.55 26.72
N ARG A 636 10.04 -24.74 27.93
CA ARG A 636 9.27 -25.18 29.10
C ARG A 636 8.45 -24.04 29.72
N PHE A 637 8.83 -22.80 29.44
CA PHE A 637 8.18 -21.58 29.90
C PHE A 637 7.21 -21.05 28.86
N ASP A 638 6.47 -19.98 29.19
CA ASP A 638 5.67 -19.29 28.20
C ASP A 638 6.63 -18.61 27.20
N ALA A 639 6.46 -18.87 25.92
CA ALA A 639 7.38 -18.39 24.90
C ALA A 639 6.63 -17.98 23.64
N VAL A 640 6.92 -16.79 23.14
CA VAL A 640 6.25 -16.19 21.98
C VAL A 640 7.28 -15.80 20.94
N ALA A 641 7.10 -16.28 19.72
CA ALA A 641 7.88 -15.82 18.57
C ALA A 641 7.44 -14.40 18.18
N THR A 642 8.40 -13.49 18.04
CA THR A 642 8.24 -12.08 17.73
C THR A 642 9.42 -11.57 16.87
N GLY A 643 9.45 -10.27 16.58
CA GLY A 643 10.39 -9.64 15.65
C GLY A 643 9.70 -9.19 14.36
N GLU A 644 10.39 -8.36 13.59
CA GLU A 644 9.85 -7.70 12.39
C GLU A 644 9.24 -8.71 11.40
N ILE A 645 9.92 -9.83 11.13
CA ILE A 645 9.43 -10.89 10.23
C ILE A 645 8.10 -11.48 10.71
N VAL A 646 7.96 -11.74 12.01
CA VAL A 646 6.74 -12.33 12.59
C VAL A 646 5.61 -11.32 12.59
N VAL A 647 5.91 -10.06 12.89
CA VAL A 647 4.95 -8.95 12.82
C VAL A 647 4.45 -8.78 11.39
N PHE A 648 5.35 -8.64 10.42
CA PHE A 648 5.01 -8.47 9.01
C PHE A 648 4.23 -9.64 8.45
N GLN A 649 4.60 -10.89 8.80
CA GLN A 649 3.83 -12.06 8.40
C GLN A 649 2.43 -12.09 9.03
N SER A 650 2.29 -11.64 10.29
CA SER A 650 0.98 -11.48 10.94
C SER A 650 0.10 -10.47 10.21
N ILE A 651 0.70 -9.34 9.77
CA ILE A 651 0.00 -8.33 8.97
C ILE A 651 -0.35 -8.88 7.59
N ALA A 652 0.56 -9.54 6.88
CA ALA A 652 0.30 -10.17 5.59
C ALA A 652 -0.86 -11.18 5.65
N ALA A 653 -0.90 -12.03 6.68
CA ALA A 653 -2.02 -12.94 6.91
C ALA A 653 -3.33 -12.21 7.22
N THR A 654 -3.24 -11.07 7.91
CA THR A 654 -4.38 -10.20 8.20
C THR A 654 -4.90 -9.49 6.94
N ILE A 655 -4.00 -9.05 6.04
CA ILE A 655 -4.33 -8.51 4.71
C ILE A 655 -5.13 -9.55 3.93
N PHE A 656 -4.63 -10.78 3.82
CA PHE A 656 -5.32 -11.86 3.10
C PHE A 656 -6.72 -12.13 3.66
N THR A 657 -6.82 -12.32 4.97
CA THR A 657 -8.11 -12.59 5.63
C THR A 657 -9.08 -11.41 5.46
N SER A 658 -8.58 -10.18 5.56
CA SER A 658 -9.37 -8.97 5.37
C SER A 658 -9.83 -8.83 3.91
N ALA A 659 -8.98 -9.15 2.93
CA ALA A 659 -9.33 -9.12 1.51
C ALA A 659 -10.50 -10.05 1.20
N ILE A 660 -10.45 -11.29 1.68
CA ILE A 660 -11.52 -12.27 1.49
C ILE A 660 -12.80 -11.84 2.22
N ARG A 661 -12.69 -11.31 3.44
CA ARG A 661 -13.84 -10.81 4.21
C ARG A 661 -14.48 -9.60 3.54
N SER A 662 -13.69 -8.64 3.08
CA SER A 662 -14.16 -7.46 2.34
C SER A 662 -14.84 -7.88 1.04
N LEU A 663 -14.23 -8.79 0.26
CA LEU A 663 -14.81 -9.34 -0.96
C LEU A 663 -16.17 -10.01 -0.69
N ALA A 664 -16.24 -10.89 0.32
CA ALA A 664 -17.48 -11.56 0.69
C ALA A 664 -18.56 -10.56 1.15
N THR A 665 -18.17 -9.56 1.94
CA THR A 665 -19.07 -8.50 2.41
C THR A 665 -19.58 -7.66 1.24
N ALA A 666 -18.70 -7.22 0.33
CA ALA A 666 -19.06 -6.48 -0.88
C ALA A 666 -20.01 -7.29 -1.75
N LEU A 667 -19.75 -8.58 -1.97
CA LEU A 667 -20.59 -9.44 -2.80
C LEU A 667 -22.00 -9.58 -2.19
N VAL A 668 -22.09 -9.89 -0.89
CA VAL A 668 -23.38 -10.08 -0.20
C VAL A 668 -24.17 -8.78 -0.15
N THR A 669 -23.54 -7.67 0.26
CA THR A 669 -24.22 -6.38 0.39
C THR A 669 -24.68 -5.85 -0.97
N THR A 670 -23.83 -5.93 -2.00
CA THR A 670 -24.17 -5.57 -3.39
C THR A 670 -25.29 -6.47 -3.93
N ALA A 671 -25.23 -7.77 -3.67
CA ALA A 671 -26.28 -8.69 -4.11
C ALA A 671 -27.64 -8.38 -3.49
N VAL A 672 -27.67 -8.16 -2.18
CA VAL A 672 -28.89 -7.78 -1.45
C VAL A 672 -29.41 -6.43 -1.97
N PHE A 673 -28.53 -5.45 -2.13
CA PHE A 673 -28.87 -4.13 -2.67
C PHE A 673 -29.49 -4.22 -4.06
N LEU A 674 -28.84 -4.87 -5.01
CA LEU A 674 -29.33 -5.02 -6.38
C LEU A 674 -30.64 -5.80 -6.44
N VAL A 675 -30.76 -6.91 -5.71
CA VAL A 675 -32.00 -7.70 -5.67
C VAL A 675 -33.16 -6.88 -5.12
N LEU A 676 -32.95 -6.15 -4.02
CA LEU A 676 -33.99 -5.32 -3.42
C LEU A 676 -34.36 -4.15 -4.34
N LEU A 677 -33.36 -3.50 -4.94
CA LEU A 677 -33.55 -2.34 -5.79
C LEU A 677 -34.31 -2.67 -7.07
N TYR A 678 -33.90 -3.71 -7.81
CA TYR A 678 -34.62 -4.15 -9.01
C TYR A 678 -36.00 -4.74 -8.69
N ARG A 679 -36.20 -5.30 -7.48
CA ARG A 679 -37.54 -5.66 -7.01
C ARG A 679 -38.42 -4.44 -6.80
N ILE A 680 -37.88 -3.31 -6.31
CA ILE A 680 -38.64 -2.09 -6.05
C ILE A 680 -38.93 -1.33 -7.35
N ILE A 681 -37.91 -1.15 -8.20
CA ILE A 681 -38.01 -0.34 -9.42
C ILE A 681 -38.75 -1.10 -10.53
N VAL A 682 -38.37 -2.36 -10.78
CA VAL A 682 -38.83 -3.15 -11.93
C VAL A 682 -39.85 -4.23 -11.53
N GLY A 683 -39.97 -4.53 -10.24
CA GLY A 683 -40.80 -5.65 -9.77
C GLY A 683 -40.19 -7.04 -10.01
N ARG A 684 -38.95 -7.14 -10.52
CA ARG A 684 -38.32 -8.41 -10.89
C ARG A 684 -36.96 -8.61 -10.21
N ILE A 685 -36.89 -9.61 -9.34
CA ILE A 685 -35.65 -9.99 -8.62
C ILE A 685 -34.57 -10.54 -9.56
N ALA A 686 -34.98 -11.18 -10.67
CA ALA A 686 -34.06 -11.84 -11.60
C ALA A 686 -33.00 -10.89 -12.18
N PHE A 687 -33.36 -9.62 -12.45
CA PHE A 687 -32.42 -8.65 -13.00
C PHE A 687 -31.32 -8.26 -12.01
N GLY A 688 -31.60 -8.24 -10.70
CA GLY A 688 -30.57 -8.08 -9.68
C GLY A 688 -29.56 -9.22 -9.68
N VAL A 689 -30.02 -10.46 -9.88
CA VAL A 689 -29.13 -11.65 -9.95
C VAL A 689 -28.34 -11.68 -11.27
N ILE A 690 -28.96 -11.29 -12.38
CA ILE A 690 -28.30 -11.21 -13.69
C ILE A 690 -27.14 -10.21 -13.67
N ASN A 691 -27.26 -9.09 -12.94
CA ASN A 691 -26.17 -8.14 -12.74
C ASN A 691 -24.96 -8.76 -12.02
N LEU A 692 -25.18 -9.62 -11.02
CA LEU A 692 -24.10 -10.25 -10.25
C LEU A 692 -23.21 -11.19 -11.07
N PHE A 693 -23.79 -11.88 -12.05
CA PHE A 693 -23.09 -12.92 -12.79
C PHE A 693 -21.83 -12.45 -13.54
N PRO A 694 -21.87 -11.43 -14.42
CA PRO A 694 -20.68 -10.92 -15.11
C PRO A 694 -19.62 -10.38 -14.13
N ILE A 695 -20.03 -9.87 -12.98
CA ILE A 695 -19.12 -9.31 -11.97
C ILE A 695 -18.29 -10.42 -11.32
N VAL A 696 -18.93 -11.53 -10.92
CA VAL A 696 -18.21 -12.69 -10.35
C VAL A 696 -17.20 -13.25 -11.36
N VAL A 697 -17.57 -13.28 -12.66
CA VAL A 697 -16.65 -13.66 -13.73
C VAL A 697 -15.45 -12.71 -13.79
N ALA A 698 -15.69 -11.39 -13.77
CA ALA A 698 -14.63 -10.39 -13.84
C ALA A 698 -13.67 -10.43 -12.65
N VAL A 699 -14.18 -10.55 -11.42
CA VAL A 699 -13.36 -10.64 -10.20
C VAL A 699 -12.54 -11.93 -10.18
N SER A 700 -13.12 -13.05 -10.63
CA SER A 700 -12.38 -14.31 -10.73
C SER A 700 -11.25 -14.24 -11.76
N LEU A 701 -11.52 -13.65 -12.94
CA LEU A 701 -10.50 -13.41 -13.96
C LEU A 701 -9.40 -12.49 -13.44
N LEU A 702 -9.76 -11.42 -12.73
CA LEU A 702 -8.80 -10.51 -12.11
C LEU A 702 -7.87 -11.24 -11.16
N ALA A 703 -8.41 -12.01 -10.21
CA ALA A 703 -7.61 -12.77 -9.26
C ALA A 703 -6.71 -13.80 -9.97
N GLY A 704 -7.23 -14.49 -10.98
CA GLY A 704 -6.42 -15.38 -11.81
C GLY A 704 -5.28 -14.66 -12.55
N THR A 705 -5.53 -13.45 -13.05
CA THR A 705 -4.52 -12.62 -13.73
C THR A 705 -3.48 -12.07 -12.75
N MET A 706 -3.85 -11.74 -11.52
CA MET A 706 -2.88 -11.33 -10.49
C MET A 706 -1.81 -12.41 -10.28
N ARG A 707 -2.23 -13.67 -10.12
CA ARG A 707 -1.28 -14.79 -10.05
C ARG A 707 -0.45 -14.94 -11.34
N LEU A 708 -1.08 -14.81 -12.51
CA LEU A 708 -0.40 -14.94 -13.80
C LEU A 708 0.71 -13.90 -13.98
N LEU A 709 0.49 -12.68 -13.49
CA LEU A 709 1.43 -11.56 -13.57
C LEU A 709 2.39 -11.49 -12.38
N GLY A 710 2.27 -12.38 -11.40
CA GLY A 710 3.07 -12.34 -10.17
C GLY A 710 2.80 -11.12 -9.30
N ILE A 711 1.57 -10.58 -9.32
CA ILE A 711 1.18 -9.45 -8.47
C ILE A 711 0.65 -10.01 -7.14
N PRO A 712 1.35 -9.80 -6.01
CA PRO A 712 0.93 -10.33 -4.72
C PRO A 712 -0.26 -9.56 -4.14
N PHE A 713 -0.89 -10.13 -3.12
CA PHE A 713 -1.75 -9.40 -2.20
C PHE A 713 -0.89 -8.64 -1.18
N ASN A 714 -0.76 -7.34 -1.41
CA ASN A 714 -0.19 -6.39 -0.46
C ASN A 714 -1.31 -5.48 0.11
N ALA A 715 -0.93 -4.51 0.94
CA ALA A 715 -1.85 -3.62 1.62
C ALA A 715 -2.82 -2.88 0.67
N LEU A 716 -2.41 -2.62 -0.58
CA LEU A 716 -3.23 -1.94 -1.59
C LEU A 716 -3.98 -2.92 -2.51
N THR A 717 -3.27 -3.84 -3.17
CA THR A 717 -3.84 -4.72 -4.21
C THR A 717 -4.93 -5.64 -3.63
N ALA A 718 -4.82 -5.99 -2.35
CA ALA A 718 -5.81 -6.79 -1.64
C ALA A 718 -7.19 -6.11 -1.53
N THR A 719 -7.23 -4.77 -1.49
CA THR A 719 -8.48 -4.01 -1.46
C THR A 719 -9.20 -4.02 -2.81
N VAL A 720 -8.47 -4.24 -3.91
CA VAL A 720 -9.00 -4.14 -5.27
C VAL A 720 -10.05 -5.21 -5.55
N LEU A 721 -9.98 -6.40 -4.95
CA LEU A 721 -11.01 -7.43 -5.16
C LEU A 721 -12.41 -6.96 -4.74
N ALA A 722 -12.53 -6.25 -3.62
CA ALA A 722 -13.78 -5.71 -3.14
C ALA A 722 -14.23 -4.48 -3.95
N ILE A 723 -13.29 -3.63 -4.35
CA ILE A 723 -13.54 -2.45 -5.18
C ILE A 723 -13.97 -2.84 -6.61
N ALA A 724 -13.37 -3.90 -7.16
CA ALA A 724 -13.69 -4.45 -8.47
C ALA A 724 -15.14 -4.89 -8.56
N LEU A 725 -15.75 -5.35 -7.46
CA LEU A 725 -17.20 -5.56 -7.41
C LEU A 725 -17.93 -4.22 -7.58
N GLY A 726 -17.61 -3.19 -6.79
CA GLY A 726 -18.28 -1.89 -6.84
C GLY A 726 -18.19 -1.21 -8.22
N LEU A 727 -16.98 -1.04 -8.73
CA LEU A 727 -16.73 -0.44 -10.05
C LEU A 727 -17.19 -1.34 -11.20
N GLY A 728 -17.15 -2.66 -11.02
CA GLY A 728 -17.52 -3.61 -12.06
C GLY A 728 -19.03 -3.74 -12.27
N VAL A 729 -19.83 -3.51 -11.22
CA VAL A 729 -21.29 -3.55 -11.31
C VAL A 729 -21.80 -2.52 -12.30
N ASP A 730 -21.17 -1.36 -12.37
CA ASP A 730 -21.57 -0.21 -13.18
C ASP A 730 -21.95 -0.61 -14.63
N TYR A 731 -21.03 -1.31 -15.30
CA TYR A 731 -21.22 -1.75 -16.68
C TYR A 731 -22.40 -2.72 -16.84
N SER A 732 -22.54 -3.68 -15.92
CA SER A 732 -23.66 -4.63 -15.96
C SER A 732 -24.99 -3.95 -15.64
N ALA A 733 -25.01 -3.06 -14.64
CA ALA A 733 -26.18 -2.34 -14.20
C ALA A 733 -26.73 -1.41 -15.30
N HIS A 734 -25.88 -0.68 -16.00
CA HIS A 734 -26.29 0.12 -17.15
C HIS A 734 -26.87 -0.73 -18.28
N VAL A 735 -26.26 -1.87 -18.59
CA VAL A 735 -26.76 -2.79 -19.63
C VAL A 735 -28.12 -3.39 -19.21
N VAL A 736 -28.25 -3.88 -17.99
CA VAL A 736 -29.49 -4.52 -17.50
C VAL A 736 -30.61 -3.51 -17.30
N HIS A 737 -30.32 -2.33 -16.75
CA HIS A 737 -31.33 -1.29 -16.58
C HIS A 737 -31.84 -0.81 -17.94
N ARG A 738 -30.95 -0.50 -18.89
CA ARG A 738 -31.38 -0.09 -20.23
C ARG A 738 -32.13 -1.21 -20.95
N PHE A 739 -31.69 -2.46 -20.83
CA PHE A 739 -32.44 -3.59 -21.37
C PHE A 739 -33.85 -3.66 -20.79
N THR A 740 -34.00 -3.44 -19.49
CA THR A 740 -35.31 -3.45 -18.83
C THR A 740 -36.22 -2.37 -19.40
N ASP A 741 -35.73 -1.13 -19.50
CA ASP A 741 -36.50 -0.01 -20.04
C ASP A 741 -36.94 -0.28 -21.49
N GLU A 742 -36.04 -0.79 -22.32
CA GLU A 742 -36.33 -1.14 -23.72
C GLU A 742 -37.30 -2.33 -23.82
N TYR A 743 -37.16 -3.34 -22.96
CA TYR A 743 -38.00 -4.53 -22.96
C TYR A 743 -39.43 -4.24 -22.49
N GLU A 744 -39.60 -3.35 -21.50
CA GLU A 744 -40.91 -2.96 -20.98
C GLU A 744 -41.56 -1.84 -21.81
N GLY A 745 -40.79 -0.84 -22.27
CA GLY A 745 -41.29 0.24 -23.13
C GLY A 745 -41.77 -0.22 -24.52
N LEU A 746 -41.17 -1.28 -25.08
CA LEU A 746 -41.68 -1.92 -26.31
C LEU A 746 -43.06 -2.58 -26.13
N GLY A 747 -43.47 -2.86 -24.89
CA GLY A 747 -44.79 -3.40 -24.57
C GLY A 747 -45.92 -2.38 -24.70
N GLU A 748 -45.63 -1.08 -24.61
CA GLU A 748 -46.63 0.00 -24.68
C GLU A 748 -46.84 0.53 -26.11
N GLU A 749 -45.80 0.62 -26.95
CA GLU A 749 -45.92 1.10 -28.34
C GLU A 749 -46.48 0.03 -29.32
N MET A 750 -46.39 -1.25 -28.99
CA MET A 750 -46.79 -2.38 -29.84
C MET A 750 -48.09 -3.07 -29.38
N ALA A 751 -49.10 -2.29 -28.95
CA ALA A 751 -50.37 -2.83 -28.47
C ALA A 751 -51.21 -3.61 -29.52
N ASP A 752 -50.82 -3.60 -30.81
CA ASP A 752 -51.57 -4.21 -31.92
C ASP A 752 -50.93 -5.48 -32.56
N VAL A 753 -49.83 -6.00 -32.00
CA VAL A 753 -49.25 -7.27 -32.49
C VAL A 753 -49.03 -8.21 -31.30
N GLU A 754 -49.43 -9.48 -31.44
CA GLU A 754 -49.27 -10.59 -30.48
C GLU A 754 -47.82 -10.84 -29.98
N SER A 755 -46.84 -9.99 -30.30
CA SER A 755 -45.45 -10.09 -29.83
C SER A 755 -45.20 -9.16 -28.63
N LYS A 756 -45.45 -9.65 -27.42
CA LYS A 756 -44.73 -9.14 -26.24
C LYS A 756 -43.21 -9.28 -26.49
N GLY A 757 -42.50 -8.15 -26.43
CA GLY A 757 -41.05 -8.03 -26.20
C GLY A 757 -40.13 -9.00 -26.94
N ASP A 758 -39.71 -8.68 -28.16
CA ASP A 758 -38.56 -9.37 -28.77
C ASP A 758 -37.28 -9.04 -27.97
N VAL A 759 -36.85 -9.98 -27.12
CA VAL A 759 -35.63 -9.86 -26.30
C VAL A 759 -34.42 -9.51 -27.15
N PHE A 760 -34.33 -10.00 -28.38
CA PHE A 760 -33.20 -9.67 -29.25
C PHE A 760 -33.29 -8.25 -29.81
N ALA A 761 -34.50 -7.73 -30.06
CA ALA A 761 -34.67 -6.34 -30.45
C ALA A 761 -34.29 -5.40 -29.29
N ALA A 762 -34.78 -5.68 -28.08
CA ALA A 762 -34.42 -4.93 -26.87
C ALA A 762 -32.91 -4.98 -26.57
N LEU A 763 -32.28 -6.17 -26.64
CA LEU A 763 -30.83 -6.32 -26.49
C LEU A 763 -30.05 -5.58 -27.57
N THR A 764 -30.52 -5.60 -28.83
CA THR A 764 -29.85 -4.90 -29.93
C THR A 764 -29.91 -3.38 -29.73
N ARG A 765 -31.06 -2.83 -29.31
CA ARG A 765 -31.18 -1.40 -28.99
C ARG A 765 -30.32 -1.03 -27.78
N THR A 766 -30.32 -1.86 -26.75
CA THR A 766 -29.48 -1.66 -25.56
C THR A 766 -28.00 -1.59 -25.92
N VAL A 767 -27.46 -2.64 -26.55
CA VAL A 767 -26.02 -2.72 -26.84
C VAL A 767 -25.57 -1.65 -27.85
N ARG A 768 -26.44 -1.24 -28.78
CA ARG A 768 -26.14 -0.15 -29.72
C ARG A 768 -26.24 1.23 -29.09
N GLY A 769 -27.25 1.44 -28.23
CA GLY A 769 -27.54 2.73 -27.61
C GLY A 769 -26.59 3.06 -26.46
N THR A 770 -26.42 2.14 -25.50
CA THR A 770 -25.58 2.38 -24.31
C THR A 770 -24.16 1.83 -24.44
N GLY A 771 -23.93 0.79 -25.26
CA GLY A 771 -22.61 0.15 -25.34
C GLY A 771 -21.48 1.07 -25.82
N GLY A 772 -21.77 2.03 -26.71
CA GLY A 772 -20.79 3.02 -27.15
C GLY A 772 -20.37 3.99 -26.04
N ALA A 773 -21.34 4.48 -25.26
CA ALA A 773 -21.09 5.34 -24.10
C ALA A 773 -20.31 4.56 -23.01
N LEU A 774 -20.70 3.32 -22.72
CA LEU A 774 -20.00 2.45 -21.78
C LEU A 774 -18.55 2.13 -22.21
N THR A 775 -18.28 2.03 -23.51
CA THR A 775 -16.90 1.88 -24.01
C THR A 775 -16.09 3.14 -23.71
N GLY A 776 -16.68 4.32 -23.93
CA GLY A 776 -16.04 5.61 -23.62
C GLY A 776 -15.72 5.74 -22.14
N SER A 777 -16.71 5.43 -21.29
CA SER A 777 -16.57 5.34 -19.83
C SER A 777 -15.43 4.40 -19.44
N MET A 778 -15.44 3.15 -19.92
CA MET A 778 -14.39 2.18 -19.64
C MET A 778 -13.00 2.71 -20.02
N LEU A 779 -12.84 3.34 -21.18
CA LEU A 779 -11.55 3.92 -21.59
C LEU A 779 -11.11 5.06 -20.69
N THR A 780 -12.03 5.93 -20.26
CA THR A 780 -11.70 6.98 -19.29
C THR A 780 -11.31 6.41 -17.95
N THR A 781 -12.03 5.41 -17.46
CA THR A 781 -11.78 4.89 -16.13
C THR A 781 -10.49 4.08 -16.08
N ILE A 782 -10.24 3.22 -17.08
CA ILE A 782 -8.96 2.49 -17.24
C ILE A 782 -7.79 3.46 -17.32
N SER A 783 -7.89 4.50 -18.15
CA SER A 783 -6.78 5.44 -18.31
C SER A 783 -6.59 6.30 -17.05
N GLY A 784 -7.70 6.71 -16.42
CA GLY A 784 -7.70 7.53 -15.21
C GLY A 784 -7.18 6.81 -13.97
N THR A 785 -7.54 5.54 -13.75
CA THR A 785 -6.94 4.73 -12.67
C THR A 785 -5.57 4.20 -13.06
N GLY A 786 -5.33 3.91 -14.34
CA GLY A 786 -4.06 3.45 -14.87
C GLY A 786 -2.94 4.49 -14.80
N ILE A 787 -3.27 5.78 -14.60
CA ILE A 787 -2.27 6.83 -14.39
C ILE A 787 -1.44 6.61 -13.13
N LEU A 788 -1.95 5.82 -12.17
CA LEU A 788 -1.21 5.43 -10.97
C LEU A 788 0.03 4.60 -11.28
N VAL A 789 0.17 4.04 -12.49
CA VAL A 789 1.43 3.42 -12.96
C VAL A 789 2.59 4.43 -13.03
N LEU A 790 2.29 5.73 -13.08
CA LEU A 790 3.29 6.80 -12.99
C LEU A 790 3.66 7.18 -11.55
N ALA A 791 3.03 6.57 -10.54
CA ALA A 791 3.42 6.77 -9.15
C ALA A 791 4.84 6.24 -8.93
N ILE A 792 5.55 6.86 -7.99
CA ILE A 792 6.95 6.52 -7.71
C ILE A 792 7.04 5.10 -7.15
N THR A 793 6.14 4.73 -6.25
CA THR A 793 6.18 3.41 -5.60
C THR A 793 5.50 2.32 -6.42
N PRO A 794 6.11 1.13 -6.53
CA PRO A 794 5.53 0.00 -7.25
C PRO A 794 4.14 -0.40 -6.76
N VAL A 795 3.87 -0.32 -5.45
CA VAL A 795 2.58 -0.72 -4.86
C VAL A 795 1.39 0.11 -5.38
N LEU A 796 1.57 1.42 -5.56
CA LEU A 796 0.57 2.30 -6.17
C LEU A 796 0.38 2.00 -7.66
N GLY A 797 1.48 1.73 -8.38
CA GLY A 797 1.43 1.35 -9.79
C GLY A 797 0.70 0.04 -10.02
N GLN A 798 0.98 -0.98 -9.20
CA GLN A 798 0.28 -2.26 -9.20
C GLN A 798 -1.20 -2.08 -8.88
N PHE A 799 -1.55 -1.28 -7.87
CA PHE A 799 -2.94 -0.96 -7.55
C PHE A 799 -3.68 -0.36 -8.76
N GLY A 800 -3.08 0.64 -9.43
CA GLY A 800 -3.61 1.26 -10.63
C GLY A 800 -3.85 0.26 -11.76
N LEU A 801 -2.86 -0.60 -12.02
CA LEU A 801 -2.92 -1.64 -13.04
C LEU A 801 -4.01 -2.68 -12.76
N VAL A 802 -4.06 -3.21 -11.53
CA VAL A 802 -5.07 -4.21 -11.13
C VAL A 802 -6.47 -3.60 -11.17
N THR A 803 -6.63 -2.34 -10.73
CA THR A 803 -7.92 -1.62 -10.82
C THR A 803 -8.35 -1.45 -12.28
N ALA A 804 -7.44 -1.03 -13.16
CA ALA A 804 -7.69 -0.89 -14.60
C ALA A 804 -8.06 -2.23 -15.27
N LEU A 805 -7.37 -3.33 -14.91
CA LEU A 805 -7.71 -4.68 -15.37
C LEU A 805 -9.10 -5.10 -14.88
N SER A 806 -9.47 -4.76 -13.65
CA SER A 806 -10.79 -5.07 -13.10
C SER A 806 -11.91 -4.39 -13.89
N ILE A 807 -11.70 -3.12 -14.26
CA ILE A 807 -12.63 -2.34 -15.07
C ILE A 807 -12.76 -2.95 -16.46
N PHE A 808 -11.62 -3.30 -17.08
CA PHE A 808 -11.60 -3.95 -18.38
C PHE A 808 -12.38 -5.27 -18.39
N TYR A 809 -12.11 -6.16 -17.42
CA TYR A 809 -12.81 -7.44 -17.31
C TYR A 809 -14.29 -7.26 -17.00
N SER A 810 -14.65 -6.28 -16.18
CA SER A 810 -16.04 -5.99 -15.84
C SER A 810 -16.83 -5.50 -17.05
N TYR A 811 -16.27 -4.55 -17.81
CA TYR A 811 -16.86 -4.10 -19.07
C TYR A 811 -16.99 -5.25 -20.08
N PHE A 812 -15.94 -6.07 -20.23
CA PHE A 812 -15.95 -7.19 -21.18
C PHE A 812 -17.01 -8.23 -20.78
N ALA A 813 -17.08 -8.60 -19.50
CA ALA A 813 -18.11 -9.50 -18.99
C ALA A 813 -19.51 -8.89 -19.16
N ALA A 814 -19.67 -7.59 -18.88
CA ALA A 814 -20.95 -6.90 -19.03
C ALA A 814 -21.47 -6.93 -20.48
N ILE A 815 -20.61 -6.71 -21.47
CA ILE A 815 -21.01 -6.67 -22.88
C ILE A 815 -21.19 -8.07 -23.48
N PHE A 816 -20.35 -9.05 -23.13
CA PHE A 816 -20.38 -10.37 -23.79
C PHE A 816 -21.13 -11.45 -23.02
N VAL A 817 -21.14 -11.38 -21.69
CA VAL A 817 -21.76 -12.40 -20.83
C VAL A 817 -23.19 -12.03 -20.48
N THR A 818 -23.47 -10.77 -20.12
CA THR A 818 -24.81 -10.32 -19.69
C THR A 818 -25.91 -10.58 -20.73
N PRO A 819 -25.74 -10.26 -22.04
CA PRO A 819 -26.77 -10.55 -23.03
C PRO A 819 -27.10 -12.05 -23.11
N SER A 820 -26.10 -12.92 -22.94
CA SER A 820 -26.31 -14.36 -22.92
C SER A 820 -27.07 -14.81 -21.66
N ALA A 821 -26.76 -14.22 -20.49
CA ALA A 821 -27.51 -14.47 -19.26
C ALA A 821 -28.98 -14.04 -19.37
N ILE A 822 -29.25 -12.87 -19.97
CA ILE A 822 -30.61 -12.38 -20.25
C ILE A 822 -31.36 -13.33 -21.20
N VAL A 823 -30.73 -13.81 -22.27
CA VAL A 823 -31.35 -14.77 -23.20
C VAL A 823 -31.70 -16.09 -22.50
N LEU A 824 -30.87 -16.58 -21.57
CA LEU A 824 -31.20 -17.78 -20.80
C LEU A 824 -32.36 -17.53 -19.82
N TRP A 825 -32.39 -16.36 -19.18
CA TRP A 825 -33.51 -15.95 -18.34
C TRP A 825 -34.83 -15.92 -19.12
N ASP A 826 -34.83 -15.33 -20.32
CA ASP A 826 -36.02 -15.30 -21.17
C ASP A 826 -36.50 -16.71 -21.55
N ARG A 827 -35.56 -17.58 -21.95
CA ARG A 827 -35.85 -18.96 -22.38
C ARG A 827 -36.41 -19.86 -21.29
N TYR A 828 -36.01 -19.68 -20.03
CA TYR A 828 -36.33 -20.63 -18.95
C TYR A 828 -37.19 -20.05 -17.83
N VAL A 829 -37.15 -18.74 -17.60
CA VAL A 829 -37.79 -18.08 -16.44
C VAL A 829 -38.91 -17.14 -16.86
N ALA A 830 -38.78 -16.41 -17.98
CA ALA A 830 -39.85 -15.53 -18.46
C ALA A 830 -40.94 -16.29 -19.25
N SER A 831 -40.58 -17.44 -19.83
CA SER A 831 -41.45 -18.32 -20.62
C SER A 831 -42.19 -19.39 -19.79
N SER A 832 -41.88 -19.50 -18.49
CA SER A 832 -42.55 -20.36 -17.50
C SER A 832 -43.46 -19.56 -16.59
#